data_AF-A0AA41MR41-F1
#
_entry.id   AF-A0AA41MR41-F1
#
_cell.length_a   1.000
_cell.length_b   1.000
_cell.length_c   1.000
_cell.angle_alpha   90.00
_cell.angle_beta   90.00
_cell.angle_gamma   90.00
#
_symmetry.space_group_name_H-M   'P 1'
#
loop_
_entity.id
_entity.type
_entity.pdbx_description
1 polymer ?
#
loop_
_entity_poly.entity_id
_entity_poly.type
_entity_poly.pdbx_seq_one_letter_code
_entity_poly.pdbx_strand_id
1 'polypeptide(L)'
;MRLAVGALLACAVLGLCLAVPEKTVRWCAVSDHEANKCVSFRDNMKKVLPADGLRVACVKKTSYLDCIKAIAANEADAVTLDAGLVYEAGLTPNNLKPVAAEFYGTQDNPQTFYYAVALVKKGSGFQLNQLQGKKSCHTGLGRSAGWNIPIGFLYCDLPEPRKPLEKDGSSFPQLCQLCPGCGCSSAQPYFGYSGAFKCLKEDAGEVAFVKHLTIFENLEQKADRDQYELLCPDNTRKSVDEYETCYLARVPSHAVVARSVGGKEDLIWELLSQAQEHFGKGKSGDFQLFSSPHGKNLLFKDSALGFLRVPPRMDFRLYLGYKYVTAVRNLREGICPESPTDECKTIKWCALSHHERLKCDEWSINSGGQIVCESAETTEECIAKIMNGEADAMSLDGGHVYVAGQCGLVPVLAENYQQMLWRPQRNQHILSGVFPLGYYAVAVVKKSDTDITWNTLKGKKSCHTAVGRTAGWNIPMGLLYSRINHCRFDEFFSQGCAPGYEKNSSLCKLCIGPQVCVPNNKETYYGYTGAFRCLVEKGDVAFVNHWTVEQNTGGRNPEAWAKNLKESDFELLCPDGTRKAVSEAKNCHLARAPNHAVVSRKDKAACVSKLLLGQEGEFGAQVSDCSKKFCLFSSETRDLLFRDDTKCLVKLPDDTTYEKYLGAEYVTAVRNVKKCSTSEPRATSLLRHLRTRAFSMASADSRRVGDSGGAGGTFQPYLDSLRQELQQRDPTLLSVLVSLLVVLLTLVLWKFIWSRKSSQRAVLLVGLCDSGKTLLFVRLLTGLYRDTQTSITDSSAVYRVNNNRGNSLTLIDLPGHESLRLQFLERFKSSARAVVFVVDSAAFQREVKDVAEFLYQVLIDSMGLKNTPSFLIACNKQDIAMAKSAKLIQQQLEKELNTLRVTRSAAPSTLDNSSTVPAQLGKKGKEFEFSQLPLKVEFLECSAKGGRGDTGSADIQDLEKWLAKIA
;
A
#
# COMPACT_ATOMS: atom_id res chain seq x y z
N MET A 1 -46.53 8.61 33.07
CA MET A 1 -45.98 8.84 31.71
C MET A 1 -44.45 8.94 31.62
N ARG A 2 -43.72 9.41 32.65
CA ARG A 2 -42.24 9.57 32.57
C ARG A 2 -41.41 8.27 32.63
N LEU A 3 -41.94 7.19 33.18
CA LEU A 3 -41.25 5.89 33.26
C LEU A 3 -41.29 5.10 31.94
N ALA A 4 -42.35 5.25 31.14
CA ALA A 4 -42.46 4.60 29.83
C ALA A 4 -41.47 5.19 28.80
N VAL A 5 -41.21 6.50 28.87
CA VAL A 5 -40.25 7.19 28.01
C VAL A 5 -38.81 6.78 28.33
N GLY A 6 -38.49 6.53 29.60
CA GLY A 6 -37.18 6.04 30.02
C GLY A 6 -36.89 4.60 29.57
N ALA A 7 -37.89 3.72 29.58
CA ALA A 7 -37.77 2.35 29.07
C ALA A 7 -37.61 2.32 27.53
N LEU A 8 -38.34 3.17 26.79
CA LEU A 8 -38.21 3.31 25.35
C LEU A 8 -36.83 3.87 24.93
N LEU A 9 -36.28 4.81 25.68
CA LEU A 9 -34.92 5.34 25.47
C LEU A 9 -33.83 4.32 25.80
N ALA A 10 -34.01 3.49 26.83
CA ALA A 10 -33.08 2.41 27.16
C ALA A 10 -33.07 1.31 26.08
N CYS A 11 -34.23 0.96 25.51
CA CYS A 11 -34.33 0.06 24.37
C CYS A 11 -33.72 0.66 23.08
N ALA A 12 -33.82 1.98 22.87
CA ALA A 12 -33.17 2.66 21.75
C ALA A 12 -31.64 2.69 21.88
N VAL A 13 -31.11 2.84 23.10
CA VAL A 13 -29.65 2.83 23.37
C VAL A 13 -29.08 1.40 23.31
N LEU A 14 -29.81 0.39 23.78
CA LEU A 14 -29.46 -1.02 23.55
C LEU A 14 -29.53 -1.40 22.07
N GLY A 15 -30.47 -0.83 21.30
CA GLY A 15 -30.54 -0.96 19.84
C GLY A 15 -29.37 -0.30 19.09
N LEU A 16 -28.82 0.79 19.62
CA LEU A 16 -27.64 1.48 19.06
C LEU A 16 -26.31 0.80 19.40
N CYS A 17 -26.21 0.11 20.54
CA CYS A 17 -25.04 -0.71 20.88
C CYS A 17 -25.06 -2.12 20.24
N LEU A 18 -26.20 -2.53 19.68
CA LEU A 18 -26.37 -3.70 18.81
C LEU A 18 -26.49 -3.30 17.33
N ALA A 19 -26.02 -2.11 16.94
CA ALA A 19 -25.90 -1.75 15.54
C ALA A 19 -24.86 -2.68 14.90
N VAL A 20 -25.36 -3.80 14.35
CA VAL A 20 -24.61 -4.68 13.45
C VAL A 20 -23.97 -3.78 12.39
N PRO A 21 -22.66 -3.93 12.08
CA PRO A 21 -22.03 -3.17 11.01
C PRO A 21 -22.93 -3.26 9.77
N GLU A 22 -23.27 -2.12 9.17
CA GLU A 22 -24.14 -2.11 8.01
C GLU A 22 -23.40 -2.83 6.86
N LYS A 23 -23.66 -4.14 6.70
CA LYS A 23 -23.04 -5.03 5.69
C LYS A 23 -23.61 -4.75 4.30
N THR A 24 -23.77 -3.49 3.94
CA THR A 24 -24.32 -3.07 2.65
C THR A 24 -23.20 -2.55 1.75
N VAL A 25 -23.11 -3.09 0.53
CA VAL A 25 -22.25 -2.59 -0.54
C VAL A 25 -23.10 -1.76 -1.50
N ARG A 26 -22.77 -0.47 -1.65
CA ARG A 26 -23.42 0.44 -2.61
C ARG A 26 -22.73 0.34 -3.98
N TRP A 27 -23.35 -0.35 -4.91
CA TRP A 27 -22.86 -0.54 -6.27
C TRP A 27 -23.28 0.61 -7.18
N CYS A 28 -22.33 1.22 -7.88
CA CYS A 28 -22.62 2.29 -8.83
C CYS A 28 -22.99 1.74 -10.21
N ALA A 29 -24.08 2.26 -10.80
CA ALA A 29 -24.58 1.89 -12.13
C ALA A 29 -24.74 3.14 -13.00
N VAL A 30 -24.33 3.06 -14.28
CA VAL A 30 -24.17 4.24 -15.16
C VAL A 30 -25.34 4.44 -16.14
N SER A 31 -26.16 3.41 -16.37
CA SER A 31 -27.33 3.48 -17.27
C SER A 31 -28.59 2.93 -16.61
N ASP A 32 -29.75 3.20 -17.20
CA ASP A 32 -31.02 2.58 -16.78
C ASP A 32 -30.97 1.05 -16.87
N HIS A 33 -30.34 0.51 -17.91
CA HIS A 33 -30.17 -0.92 -18.06
C HIS A 33 -29.26 -1.52 -16.98
N GLU A 34 -28.18 -0.82 -16.59
CA GLU A 34 -27.32 -1.26 -15.48
C GLU A 34 -28.03 -1.13 -14.13
N ALA A 35 -28.77 -0.05 -13.91
CA ALA A 35 -29.53 0.16 -12.67
C ALA A 35 -30.58 -0.95 -12.49
N ASN A 36 -31.29 -1.31 -13.56
CA ASN A 36 -32.26 -2.42 -13.55
C ASN A 36 -31.57 -3.77 -13.26
N LYS A 37 -30.42 -4.03 -13.90
CA LYS A 37 -29.64 -5.25 -13.60
C LYS A 37 -29.13 -5.27 -12.16
N CYS A 38 -28.70 -4.13 -11.62
CA CYS A 38 -28.26 -4.00 -10.23
C CYS A 38 -29.40 -4.28 -9.25
N VAL A 39 -30.60 -3.76 -9.53
CA VAL A 39 -31.80 -4.03 -8.72
C VAL A 39 -32.12 -5.53 -8.71
N SER A 40 -32.09 -6.17 -9.88
CA SER A 40 -32.27 -7.63 -9.98
C SER A 40 -31.16 -8.40 -9.24
N PHE A 41 -29.91 -7.93 -9.33
CA PHE A 41 -28.79 -8.50 -8.60
C PHE A 41 -29.01 -8.45 -7.08
N ARG A 42 -29.39 -7.28 -6.55
CA ARG A 42 -29.74 -7.08 -5.14
C ARG A 42 -30.83 -8.05 -4.69
N ASP A 43 -31.92 -8.11 -5.45
CA ASP A 43 -33.11 -8.87 -5.04
C ASP A 43 -32.85 -10.37 -5.06
N ASN A 44 -32.03 -10.87 -5.98
CA ASN A 44 -31.61 -12.27 -6.01
C ASN A 44 -30.56 -12.61 -4.96
N MET A 45 -29.59 -11.72 -4.68
CA MET A 45 -28.67 -11.90 -3.54
C MET A 45 -29.44 -11.98 -2.21
N LYS A 46 -30.49 -11.17 -2.04
CA LYS A 46 -31.34 -11.21 -0.84
C LYS A 46 -32.04 -12.56 -0.62
N LYS A 47 -32.28 -13.36 -1.68
CA LYS A 47 -32.90 -14.69 -1.59
C LYS A 47 -31.92 -15.77 -1.12
N VAL A 48 -30.65 -15.66 -1.48
CA VAL A 48 -29.61 -16.67 -1.18
C VAL A 48 -28.83 -16.37 0.09
N LEU A 49 -28.80 -15.11 0.53
CA LEU A 49 -28.11 -14.67 1.73
C LEU A 49 -29.00 -14.69 2.97
N PRO A 50 -28.45 -14.98 4.17
CA PRO A 50 -29.19 -14.95 5.42
C PRO A 50 -29.72 -13.53 5.75
N ALA A 51 -30.69 -13.46 6.67
CA ALA A 51 -31.41 -12.21 6.98
C ALA A 51 -30.50 -11.09 7.56
N ASP A 52 -29.50 -11.48 8.33
CA ASP A 52 -28.40 -10.68 8.90
C ASP A 52 -27.15 -10.64 7.99
N GLY A 53 -27.27 -11.23 6.80
CA GLY A 53 -26.23 -11.31 5.79
C GLY A 53 -26.00 -10.00 5.05
N LEU A 54 -24.98 -10.06 4.20
CA LEU A 54 -24.57 -9.01 3.29
C LEU A 54 -25.74 -8.51 2.40
N ARG A 55 -25.75 -7.20 2.10
CA ARG A 55 -26.75 -6.54 1.26
C ARG A 55 -26.11 -5.75 0.12
N VAL A 56 -26.84 -5.59 -0.97
CA VAL A 56 -26.48 -4.74 -2.11
C VAL A 56 -27.42 -3.54 -2.18
N ALA A 57 -26.89 -2.37 -2.44
CA ALA A 57 -27.67 -1.17 -2.78
C ALA A 57 -27.18 -0.64 -4.13
N CYS A 58 -28.06 0.00 -4.90
CA CYS A 58 -27.75 0.49 -6.24
C CYS A 58 -27.75 2.02 -6.25
N VAL A 59 -26.66 2.62 -6.72
CA VAL A 59 -26.49 4.07 -6.87
C VAL A 59 -26.40 4.38 -8.36
N LYS A 60 -27.39 5.08 -8.91
CA LYS A 60 -27.39 5.47 -10.32
C LYS A 60 -26.58 6.76 -10.51
N LYS A 61 -25.67 6.78 -11.49
CA LYS A 61 -24.95 7.98 -11.96
C LYS A 61 -25.01 8.03 -13.49
N THR A 62 -24.47 9.10 -14.08
CA THR A 62 -24.53 9.39 -15.52
C THR A 62 -23.30 8.94 -16.31
N SER A 63 -22.16 8.76 -15.63
CA SER A 63 -20.92 8.30 -16.23
C SER A 63 -20.06 7.50 -15.24
N TYR A 64 -19.10 6.75 -15.75
CA TYR A 64 -18.11 6.07 -14.89
C TYR A 64 -17.24 7.07 -14.10
N LEU A 65 -16.97 8.27 -14.64
CA LEU A 65 -16.26 9.33 -13.93
C LEU A 65 -17.08 9.84 -12.72
N ASP A 66 -18.40 9.93 -12.87
CA ASP A 66 -19.29 10.29 -11.76
C ASP A 66 -19.36 9.19 -10.71
N CYS A 67 -19.29 7.91 -11.13
CA CYS A 67 -19.14 6.79 -10.19
C CYS A 67 -17.82 6.85 -9.41
N ILE A 68 -16.69 7.16 -10.08
CA ILE A 68 -15.39 7.33 -9.42
C ILE A 68 -15.48 8.43 -8.35
N LYS A 69 -16.03 9.60 -8.72
CA LYS A 69 -16.23 10.73 -7.80
C LYS A 69 -17.17 10.35 -6.64
N ALA A 70 -18.26 9.63 -6.93
CA ALA A 70 -19.21 9.19 -5.91
C ALA A 70 -18.58 8.20 -4.91
N ILE A 71 -17.70 7.29 -5.37
CA ILE A 71 -16.98 6.39 -4.48
C ILE A 71 -15.97 7.18 -3.62
N ALA A 72 -15.23 8.12 -4.22
CA ALA A 72 -14.29 8.98 -3.50
C ALA A 72 -15.01 9.84 -2.43
N ALA A 73 -16.19 10.39 -2.76
CA ALA A 73 -17.05 11.17 -1.87
C ALA A 73 -17.85 10.31 -0.86
N ASN A 74 -17.64 8.99 -0.83
CA ASN A 74 -18.35 8.05 0.04
C ASN A 74 -19.88 8.02 -0.18
N GLU A 75 -20.36 8.30 -1.39
CA GLU A 75 -21.75 8.13 -1.83
C GLU A 75 -22.01 6.73 -2.41
N ALA A 76 -20.99 6.09 -2.97
CA ALA A 76 -20.98 4.71 -3.43
C ALA A 76 -19.78 3.94 -2.85
N ASP A 77 -19.74 2.63 -2.99
CA ASP A 77 -18.67 1.77 -2.45
C ASP A 77 -17.86 1.06 -3.55
N ALA A 78 -18.51 0.65 -4.65
CA ALA A 78 -17.86 -0.11 -5.71
C ALA A 78 -18.40 0.18 -7.11
N VAL A 79 -17.53 0.07 -8.12
CA VAL A 79 -17.87 0.07 -9.54
C VAL A 79 -16.81 -0.72 -10.31
N THR A 80 -17.21 -1.38 -11.40
CA THR A 80 -16.28 -2.08 -12.30
C THR A 80 -15.76 -1.12 -13.38
N LEU A 81 -14.45 -1.04 -13.55
CA LEU A 81 -13.80 -0.11 -14.49
C LEU A 81 -12.87 -0.83 -15.47
N ASP A 82 -12.76 -0.30 -16.69
CA ASP A 82 -11.67 -0.62 -17.63
C ASP A 82 -10.34 -0.13 -17.06
N ALA A 83 -9.23 -0.81 -17.39
CA ALA A 83 -7.89 -0.47 -16.91
C ALA A 83 -7.50 1.02 -17.13
N GLY A 84 -7.98 1.67 -18.19
CA GLY A 84 -7.75 3.09 -18.42
C GLY A 84 -8.47 3.98 -17.40
N LEU A 85 -9.67 3.60 -16.98
CA LEU A 85 -10.42 4.31 -15.93
C LEU A 85 -9.94 3.93 -14.52
N VAL A 86 -9.33 2.75 -14.34
CA VAL A 86 -8.63 2.40 -13.09
C VAL A 86 -7.45 3.35 -12.87
N TYR A 87 -6.76 3.78 -13.93
CA TYR A 87 -5.73 4.83 -13.83
C TYR A 87 -6.31 6.13 -13.28
N GLU A 88 -7.39 6.65 -13.88
CA GLU A 88 -8.08 7.87 -13.41
C GLU A 88 -8.59 7.75 -11.96
N ALA A 89 -9.14 6.59 -11.62
CA ALA A 89 -9.66 6.29 -10.30
C ALA A 89 -8.56 6.30 -9.22
N GLY A 90 -7.34 5.91 -9.59
CA GLY A 90 -6.17 5.87 -8.69
C GLY A 90 -5.51 7.23 -8.46
N LEU A 91 -5.72 8.20 -9.33
CA LEU A 91 -5.12 9.54 -9.19
C LEU A 91 -5.77 10.35 -8.06
N THR A 92 -5.00 11.25 -7.46
CA THR A 92 -5.51 12.28 -6.54
C THR A 92 -6.48 13.21 -7.28
N PRO A 93 -7.63 13.57 -6.71
CA PRO A 93 -8.08 13.31 -5.33
C PRO A 93 -8.89 12.02 -5.12
N ASN A 94 -9.12 11.20 -6.16
CA ASN A 94 -10.00 10.02 -6.08
C ASN A 94 -9.44 8.91 -5.19
N ASN A 95 -8.14 8.63 -5.28
CA ASN A 95 -7.41 7.68 -4.42
C ASN A 95 -8.08 6.30 -4.28
N LEU A 96 -8.66 5.77 -5.37
CA LEU A 96 -9.26 4.43 -5.41
C LEU A 96 -8.22 3.37 -5.76
N LYS A 97 -8.50 2.12 -5.39
CA LYS A 97 -7.66 0.95 -5.73
C LYS A 97 -8.50 -0.21 -6.25
N PRO A 98 -7.94 -1.06 -7.13
CA PRO A 98 -8.60 -2.29 -7.55
C PRO A 98 -8.65 -3.30 -6.38
N VAL A 99 -9.80 -3.93 -6.16
CA VAL A 99 -10.01 -4.92 -5.08
C VAL A 99 -10.44 -6.29 -5.59
N ALA A 100 -11.04 -6.36 -6.77
CA ALA A 100 -11.33 -7.61 -7.48
C ALA A 100 -11.12 -7.41 -8.99
N ALA A 101 -10.65 -8.44 -9.68
CA ALA A 101 -10.42 -8.42 -11.12
C ALA A 101 -11.33 -9.44 -11.80
N GLU A 102 -11.94 -9.07 -12.92
CA GLU A 102 -12.55 -10.05 -13.82
C GLU A 102 -11.47 -10.98 -14.37
N PHE A 103 -11.81 -12.26 -14.58
CA PHE A 103 -10.96 -13.17 -15.34
C PHE A 103 -11.69 -13.79 -16.53
N TYR A 104 -10.92 -14.11 -17.56
CA TYR A 104 -11.34 -14.71 -18.82
C TYR A 104 -10.60 -16.03 -19.05
N GLY A 105 -10.72 -16.62 -20.25
CA GLY A 105 -10.02 -17.86 -20.62
C GLY A 105 -10.81 -19.10 -20.20
N THR A 106 -10.22 -19.95 -19.35
CA THR A 106 -10.88 -21.14 -18.79
C THR A 106 -10.78 -21.12 -17.26
N GLN A 107 -11.60 -21.93 -16.60
CA GLN A 107 -11.57 -22.02 -15.13
C GLN A 107 -10.26 -22.60 -14.60
N ASP A 108 -9.60 -23.48 -15.36
CA ASP A 108 -8.30 -24.07 -15.03
C ASP A 108 -7.11 -23.14 -15.34
N ASN A 109 -7.30 -22.16 -16.23
CA ASN A 109 -6.28 -21.17 -16.59
C ASN A 109 -6.89 -19.76 -16.67
N PRO A 110 -7.22 -19.14 -15.52
CA PRO A 110 -7.88 -17.85 -15.47
C PRO A 110 -6.93 -16.75 -15.97
N GLN A 111 -7.37 -16.01 -16.99
CA GLN A 111 -6.61 -14.90 -17.56
C GLN A 111 -7.13 -13.57 -17.01
N THR A 112 -6.30 -12.85 -16.28
CA THR A 112 -6.61 -11.49 -15.76
C THR A 112 -6.15 -10.39 -16.71
N PHE A 113 -6.03 -10.67 -18.00
CA PHE A 113 -5.71 -9.69 -19.04
C PHE A 113 -6.47 -10.01 -20.35
N TYR A 114 -6.50 -9.07 -21.28
CA TYR A 114 -6.97 -9.27 -22.64
C TYR A 114 -6.08 -8.54 -23.65
N TYR A 115 -6.11 -8.98 -24.90
CA TYR A 115 -5.41 -8.34 -26.00
C TYR A 115 -6.25 -7.20 -26.61
N ALA A 116 -5.64 -6.02 -26.76
CA ALA A 116 -6.16 -4.91 -27.55
C ALA A 116 -5.75 -5.09 -29.02
N VAL A 117 -6.70 -4.97 -29.94
CA VAL A 117 -6.51 -5.25 -31.36
C VAL A 117 -7.17 -4.18 -32.23
N ALA A 118 -6.68 -4.02 -33.46
CA ALA A 118 -7.28 -3.19 -34.50
C ALA A 118 -7.92 -4.10 -35.56
N LEU A 119 -9.25 -4.11 -35.61
CA LEU A 119 -10.04 -4.88 -36.57
C LEU A 119 -10.31 -4.07 -37.84
N VAL A 120 -10.21 -4.72 -38.99
CA VAL A 120 -10.58 -4.16 -40.31
C VAL A 120 -11.38 -5.18 -41.10
N LYS A 121 -12.15 -4.71 -42.09
CA LYS A 121 -12.72 -5.61 -43.11
C LYS A 121 -11.61 -6.15 -44.01
N LYS A 122 -11.73 -7.42 -44.39
CA LYS A 122 -10.84 -8.07 -45.35
C LYS A 122 -10.93 -7.37 -46.71
N GLY A 123 -9.78 -7.17 -47.36
CA GLY A 123 -9.70 -6.49 -48.65
C GLY A 123 -9.64 -4.96 -48.60
N SER A 124 -9.62 -4.33 -47.41
CA SER A 124 -9.49 -2.87 -47.28
C SER A 124 -8.10 -2.30 -47.65
N GLY A 125 -7.07 -3.14 -47.74
CA GLY A 125 -5.79 -2.81 -48.40
C GLY A 125 -4.80 -1.90 -47.66
N PHE A 126 -5.03 -1.52 -46.40
CA PHE A 126 -4.16 -0.65 -45.59
C PHE A 126 -3.58 -1.30 -44.33
N GLN A 127 -2.38 -0.93 -43.92
CA GLN A 127 -1.71 -1.43 -42.71
C GLN A 127 -1.76 -0.45 -41.55
N LEU A 128 -1.18 -0.82 -40.40
CA LEU A 128 -1.21 -0.01 -39.18
C LEU A 128 -0.54 1.37 -39.36
N ASN A 129 0.57 1.44 -40.10
CA ASN A 129 1.23 2.70 -40.48
C ASN A 129 0.48 3.54 -41.53
N GLN A 130 -0.62 3.05 -42.10
CA GLN A 130 -1.42 3.71 -43.12
C GLN A 130 -2.80 4.17 -42.61
N LEU A 131 -2.93 4.33 -41.29
CA LEU A 131 -4.17 4.77 -40.64
C LEU A 131 -4.50 6.25 -40.86
N GLN A 132 -3.55 7.05 -41.36
CA GLN A 132 -3.76 8.47 -41.61
C GLN A 132 -4.89 8.68 -42.64
N GLY A 133 -5.88 9.51 -42.29
CA GLY A 133 -7.03 9.81 -43.14
C GLY A 133 -8.14 8.75 -43.14
N LYS A 134 -7.98 7.66 -42.38
CA LYS A 134 -8.99 6.60 -42.24
C LYS A 134 -10.04 6.93 -41.19
N LYS A 135 -11.26 6.42 -41.40
CA LYS A 135 -12.35 6.55 -40.41
C LYS A 135 -12.20 5.51 -39.31
N SER A 136 -12.13 5.92 -38.05
CA SER A 136 -11.89 5.02 -36.91
C SER A 136 -13.08 4.91 -35.95
N CYS A 137 -13.33 3.69 -35.46
CA CYS A 137 -14.33 3.36 -34.45
C CYS A 137 -13.64 3.03 -33.12
N HIS A 138 -14.04 3.72 -32.06
CA HIS A 138 -13.42 3.62 -30.73
C HIS A 138 -14.44 3.21 -29.67
N THR A 139 -14.01 2.43 -28.67
CA THR A 139 -14.92 2.00 -27.58
C THR A 139 -15.38 3.13 -26.66
N GLY A 140 -14.66 4.25 -26.66
CA GLY A 140 -14.86 5.40 -25.79
C GLY A 140 -13.54 6.01 -25.33
N LEU A 141 -13.56 7.32 -25.05
CA LEU A 141 -12.41 8.11 -24.59
C LEU A 141 -11.82 7.52 -23.29
N GLY A 142 -10.49 7.48 -23.19
CA GLY A 142 -9.78 7.01 -21.99
C GLY A 142 -9.82 5.50 -21.73
N ARG A 143 -10.48 4.71 -22.60
CA ARG A 143 -10.52 3.24 -22.47
C ARG A 143 -9.27 2.62 -23.05
N SER A 144 -8.83 1.51 -22.48
CA SER A 144 -7.55 0.88 -22.84
C SER A 144 -7.46 0.50 -24.32
N ALA A 145 -8.24 -0.49 -24.76
CA ALA A 145 -8.11 -1.02 -26.10
C ALA A 145 -8.64 -0.08 -27.18
N GLY A 146 -9.65 0.72 -26.86
CA GLY A 146 -10.28 1.62 -27.83
C GLY A 146 -9.68 3.02 -27.88
N TRP A 147 -8.81 3.43 -26.95
CA TRP A 147 -8.24 4.79 -26.94
C TRP A 147 -6.77 4.80 -26.50
N ASN A 148 -6.48 4.48 -25.24
CA ASN A 148 -5.13 4.68 -24.66
C ASN A 148 -4.05 3.92 -25.44
N ILE A 149 -4.32 2.67 -25.82
CA ILE A 149 -3.38 1.85 -26.59
C ILE A 149 -3.20 2.36 -28.03
N PRO A 150 -4.26 2.47 -28.87
CA PRO A 150 -4.08 2.90 -30.25
C PRO A 150 -3.61 4.35 -30.37
N ILE A 151 -4.14 5.28 -29.57
CA ILE A 151 -3.70 6.68 -29.61
C ILE A 151 -2.29 6.79 -29.03
N GLY A 152 -1.96 6.07 -27.96
CA GLY A 152 -0.59 6.04 -27.43
C GLY A 152 0.42 5.50 -28.45
N PHE A 153 0.04 4.52 -29.27
CA PHE A 153 0.88 3.99 -30.35
C PHE A 153 1.12 5.03 -31.45
N LEU A 154 0.10 5.82 -31.80
CA LEU A 154 0.15 6.80 -32.89
C LEU A 154 0.56 8.21 -32.44
N TYR A 155 0.61 8.47 -31.13
CA TYR A 155 0.69 9.83 -30.57
C TYR A 155 1.86 10.63 -31.14
N CYS A 156 3.02 10.00 -31.27
CA CYS A 156 4.23 10.66 -31.76
C CYS A 156 4.27 10.84 -33.28
N ASP A 157 3.43 10.12 -34.02
CA ASP A 157 3.26 10.31 -35.46
C ASP A 157 2.18 11.36 -35.77
N LEU A 158 1.45 11.85 -34.76
CA LEU A 158 0.46 12.91 -34.94
C LEU A 158 1.14 14.25 -35.27
N PRO A 159 0.54 15.04 -36.18
CA PRO A 159 1.06 16.37 -36.54
C PRO A 159 0.98 17.33 -35.37
N GLU A 160 1.97 18.23 -35.26
CA GLU A 160 1.96 19.32 -34.28
C GLU A 160 0.89 20.39 -34.65
N PRO A 161 0.24 21.05 -33.67
CA PRO A 161 0.45 20.94 -32.23
C PRO A 161 -0.27 19.73 -31.61
N ARG A 162 0.46 18.88 -30.89
CA ARG A 162 -0.11 17.76 -30.13
C ARG A 162 -0.68 18.25 -28.80
N LYS A 163 -1.91 18.78 -28.82
CA LYS A 163 -2.65 19.11 -27.59
C LYS A 163 -3.35 17.87 -27.04
N PRO A 164 -3.48 17.70 -25.71
CA PRO A 164 -4.23 16.58 -25.14
C PRO A 164 -5.65 16.56 -25.72
N LEU A 165 -5.96 15.50 -26.47
CA LEU A 165 -7.26 15.27 -27.13
C LEU A 165 -8.43 15.14 -26.12
N GLU A 166 -8.13 15.13 -24.82
CA GLU A 166 -9.03 14.74 -23.74
C GLU A 166 -9.86 15.89 -23.16
N LYS A 167 -9.69 17.15 -23.59
CA LYS A 167 -10.28 18.28 -22.85
C LYS A 167 -11.70 18.71 -23.20
N ASP A 168 -12.27 18.35 -24.35
CA ASP A 168 -13.72 18.53 -24.57
C ASP A 168 -14.22 17.90 -25.89
N GLY A 169 -15.27 17.08 -25.86
CA GLY A 169 -15.90 16.53 -27.07
C GLY A 169 -16.53 17.62 -27.95
N SER A 170 -16.98 18.72 -27.34
CA SER A 170 -17.45 19.94 -28.03
C SER A 170 -16.36 20.64 -28.82
N SER A 171 -15.10 20.49 -28.40
CA SER A 171 -13.95 21.14 -29.03
C SER A 171 -13.41 20.37 -30.24
N PHE A 172 -13.87 19.13 -30.47
CA PHE A 172 -13.40 18.28 -31.56
C PHE A 172 -14.56 17.60 -32.30
N PRO A 173 -15.36 18.35 -33.09
CA PRO A 173 -16.54 17.81 -33.78
C PRO A 173 -16.22 16.64 -34.72
N GLN A 174 -14.98 16.55 -35.23
CA GLN A 174 -14.52 15.43 -36.06
C GLN A 174 -14.51 14.09 -35.30
N LEU A 175 -14.25 14.07 -33.98
CA LEU A 175 -14.27 12.84 -33.19
C LEU A 175 -15.68 12.24 -33.07
N CYS A 176 -16.71 13.07 -33.25
CA CYS A 176 -18.12 12.68 -33.10
C CYS A 176 -18.86 12.54 -34.43
N GLN A 177 -18.16 12.68 -35.57
CA GLN A 177 -18.78 12.69 -36.90
C GLN A 177 -19.51 11.38 -37.22
N LEU A 178 -18.98 10.24 -36.75
CA LEU A 178 -19.59 8.91 -36.94
C LEU A 178 -20.63 8.58 -35.86
N CYS A 179 -20.71 9.37 -34.79
CA CYS A 179 -21.59 9.14 -33.65
C CYS A 179 -22.18 10.46 -33.12
N PRO A 180 -23.16 11.05 -33.82
CA PRO A 180 -23.77 12.32 -33.42
C PRO A 180 -24.17 12.32 -31.94
N GLY A 181 -23.72 13.33 -31.19
CA GLY A 181 -23.96 13.49 -29.75
C GLY A 181 -22.96 12.78 -28.82
N CYS A 182 -22.05 11.93 -29.34
CA CYS A 182 -20.91 11.38 -28.59
C CYS A 182 -21.22 10.84 -27.16
N GLY A 183 -22.38 10.22 -26.99
CA GLY A 183 -22.83 9.75 -25.67
C GLY A 183 -21.87 8.72 -25.03
N CYS A 184 -21.50 8.96 -23.77
CA CYS A 184 -20.59 8.09 -23.00
C CYS A 184 -21.33 6.96 -22.26
N SER A 185 -22.37 6.40 -22.87
CA SER A 185 -23.21 5.35 -22.29
C SER A 185 -23.78 4.43 -23.37
N SER A 186 -24.40 3.32 -22.94
CA SER A 186 -25.07 2.37 -23.83
C SER A 186 -26.23 2.97 -24.64
N ALA A 187 -26.64 4.22 -24.35
CA ALA A 187 -27.62 4.94 -25.18
C ALA A 187 -27.07 5.31 -26.57
N GLN A 188 -25.74 5.39 -26.72
CA GLN A 188 -25.08 5.61 -28.01
C GLN A 188 -24.84 4.24 -28.70
N PRO A 189 -25.41 3.97 -29.88
CA PRO A 189 -25.29 2.67 -30.57
C PRO A 189 -23.86 2.19 -30.83
N TYR A 190 -22.91 3.11 -31.02
CA TYR A 190 -21.50 2.77 -31.25
C TYR A 190 -20.62 2.77 -29.98
N PHE A 191 -21.23 2.89 -28.80
CA PHE A 191 -20.49 2.88 -27.54
C PHE A 191 -20.00 1.47 -27.14
N GLY A 192 -18.80 1.42 -26.55
CA GLY A 192 -18.22 0.18 -26.03
C GLY A 192 -17.70 -0.78 -27.10
N TYR A 193 -17.35 -2.00 -26.69
CA TYR A 193 -16.73 -2.99 -27.60
C TYR A 193 -17.66 -3.40 -28.73
N SER A 194 -18.88 -3.85 -28.41
CA SER A 194 -19.88 -4.23 -29.41
C SER A 194 -20.29 -3.06 -30.30
N GLY A 195 -20.41 -1.85 -29.74
CA GLY A 195 -20.74 -0.65 -30.52
C GLY A 195 -19.64 -0.24 -31.49
N ALA A 196 -18.38 -0.25 -31.07
CA ALA A 196 -17.25 0.05 -31.95
C ALA A 196 -17.09 -0.98 -33.07
N PHE A 197 -17.34 -2.26 -32.78
CA PHE A 197 -17.40 -3.30 -33.81
C PHE A 197 -18.59 -3.09 -34.75
N LYS A 198 -19.76 -2.71 -34.23
CA LYS A 198 -20.94 -2.37 -35.04
C LYS A 198 -20.67 -1.22 -36.01
N CYS A 199 -19.95 -0.19 -35.57
CA CYS A 199 -19.50 0.93 -36.41
C CYS A 199 -18.65 0.48 -37.61
N LEU A 200 -17.77 -0.52 -37.43
CA LEU A 200 -17.04 -1.14 -38.53
C LEU A 200 -17.95 -2.01 -39.41
N LYS A 201 -18.83 -2.81 -38.79
CA LYS A 201 -19.73 -3.70 -39.50
C LYS A 201 -20.66 -2.94 -40.46
N GLU A 202 -21.20 -1.80 -40.02
CA GLU A 202 -22.12 -0.94 -40.76
C GLU A 202 -21.43 0.06 -41.72
N ASP A 203 -20.12 -0.12 -41.97
CA ASP A 203 -19.32 0.74 -42.88
C ASP A 203 -19.28 2.22 -42.50
N ALA A 204 -19.61 2.56 -41.25
CA ALA A 204 -19.45 3.91 -40.73
C ALA A 204 -17.96 4.25 -40.55
N GLY A 205 -17.15 3.29 -40.10
CA GLY A 205 -15.69 3.38 -40.04
C GLY A 205 -14.97 2.25 -40.76
N GLU A 206 -13.67 2.44 -41.02
CA GLU A 206 -12.80 1.51 -41.73
C GLU A 206 -11.96 0.62 -40.79
N VAL A 207 -11.75 1.08 -39.55
CA VAL A 207 -11.02 0.35 -38.50
C VAL A 207 -11.75 0.45 -37.16
N ALA A 208 -11.80 -0.65 -36.40
CA ALA A 208 -12.32 -0.66 -35.03
C ALA A 208 -11.27 -1.11 -34.03
N PHE A 209 -11.03 -0.30 -33.00
CA PHE A 209 -10.12 -0.62 -31.91
C PHE A 209 -10.86 -1.25 -30.74
N VAL A 210 -10.66 -2.56 -30.51
CA VAL A 210 -11.45 -3.36 -29.56
C VAL A 210 -10.58 -4.43 -28.87
N LYS A 211 -11.18 -5.26 -28.00
CA LYS A 211 -10.51 -6.46 -27.46
C LYS A 211 -10.65 -7.64 -28.43
N HIS A 212 -9.69 -8.58 -28.42
CA HIS A 212 -9.72 -9.78 -29.27
C HIS A 212 -11.03 -10.60 -29.15
N LEU A 213 -11.63 -10.66 -27.95
CA LEU A 213 -12.89 -11.39 -27.72
C LEU A 213 -14.12 -10.78 -28.43
N THR A 214 -14.05 -9.51 -28.83
CA THR A 214 -15.22 -8.76 -29.33
C THR A 214 -15.83 -9.41 -30.57
N ILE A 215 -15.00 -9.86 -31.52
CA ILE A 215 -15.54 -10.45 -32.75
C ILE A 215 -16.24 -11.79 -32.49
N PHE A 216 -15.69 -12.61 -31.60
CA PHE A 216 -16.27 -13.90 -31.19
C PHE A 216 -17.58 -13.72 -30.40
N GLU A 217 -17.73 -12.61 -29.67
CA GLU A 217 -18.95 -12.27 -28.93
C GLU A 217 -20.10 -11.78 -29.82
N ASN A 218 -19.78 -11.23 -31.00
CA ASN A 218 -20.76 -10.61 -31.89
C ASN A 218 -21.02 -11.41 -33.17
N LEU A 219 -20.15 -12.37 -33.52
CA LEU A 219 -20.28 -13.26 -34.68
C LEU A 219 -20.03 -14.72 -34.28
N GLU A 220 -21.10 -15.52 -34.28
CA GLU A 220 -21.05 -16.95 -33.92
C GLU A 220 -20.43 -17.81 -35.04
N GLN A 221 -20.72 -17.50 -36.30
CA GLN A 221 -20.27 -18.28 -37.45
C GLN A 221 -18.85 -17.90 -37.85
N LYS A 222 -18.00 -18.91 -38.10
CA LYS A 222 -16.63 -18.68 -38.56
C LYS A 222 -16.57 -17.97 -39.92
N ALA A 223 -17.46 -18.34 -40.84
CA ALA A 223 -17.53 -17.74 -42.17
C ALA A 223 -17.75 -16.21 -42.13
N ASP A 224 -18.48 -15.71 -41.14
CA ASP A 224 -18.66 -14.26 -40.96
C ASP A 224 -17.41 -13.60 -40.38
N ARG A 225 -16.68 -14.31 -39.50
CA ARG A 225 -15.42 -13.84 -38.91
C ARG A 225 -14.30 -13.75 -39.95
N ASP A 226 -14.28 -14.65 -40.93
CA ASP A 226 -13.30 -14.69 -42.01
C ASP A 226 -13.37 -13.47 -42.95
N GLN A 227 -14.41 -12.63 -42.83
CA GLN A 227 -14.56 -11.34 -43.51
C GLN A 227 -13.77 -10.21 -42.84
N TYR A 228 -13.09 -10.48 -41.72
CA TYR A 228 -12.34 -9.49 -40.94
C TYR A 228 -10.89 -9.94 -40.73
N GLU A 229 -10.01 -8.98 -40.53
CA GLU A 229 -8.57 -9.19 -40.29
C GLU A 229 -8.08 -8.28 -39.15
N LEU A 230 -6.94 -8.62 -38.56
CA LEU A 230 -6.24 -7.81 -37.57
C LEU A 230 -5.10 -7.05 -38.23
N LEU A 231 -4.91 -5.77 -37.84
CA LEU A 231 -3.69 -5.02 -38.16
C LEU A 231 -2.63 -5.26 -37.08
N CYS A 232 -1.44 -5.66 -37.52
CA CYS A 232 -0.34 -6.04 -36.62
C CYS A 232 0.71 -4.90 -36.51
N PRO A 233 1.42 -4.79 -35.36
CA PRO A 233 2.46 -3.76 -35.17
C PRO A 233 3.62 -3.83 -36.17
N ASP A 234 3.88 -5.00 -36.76
CA ASP A 234 4.89 -5.22 -37.81
C ASP A 234 4.38 -4.81 -39.21
N ASN A 235 3.26 -4.10 -39.29
CA ASN A 235 2.60 -3.67 -40.52
C ASN A 235 2.15 -4.84 -41.43
N THR A 236 1.86 -5.99 -40.84
CA THR A 236 1.19 -7.11 -41.51
C THR A 236 -0.29 -7.20 -41.13
N ARG A 237 -1.02 -8.12 -41.78
CA ARG A 237 -2.36 -8.52 -41.39
C ARG A 237 -2.40 -9.99 -41.05
N LYS A 238 -3.24 -10.36 -40.08
CA LYS A 238 -3.48 -11.76 -39.73
C LYS A 238 -4.96 -12.06 -39.52
N SER A 239 -5.29 -13.34 -39.51
CA SER A 239 -6.63 -13.80 -39.13
C SER A 239 -6.98 -13.32 -37.72
N VAL A 240 -8.28 -13.10 -37.48
CA VAL A 240 -8.81 -12.76 -36.16
C VAL A 240 -8.58 -13.85 -35.11
N ASP A 241 -8.34 -15.10 -35.55
CA ASP A 241 -7.99 -16.22 -34.67
C ASP A 241 -6.52 -16.15 -34.19
N GLU A 242 -5.65 -15.38 -34.84
CA GLU A 242 -4.21 -15.30 -34.56
C GLU A 242 -3.84 -14.11 -33.64
N TYR A 243 -4.80 -13.64 -32.85
CA TYR A 243 -4.66 -12.47 -31.99
C TYR A 243 -3.51 -12.56 -30.98
N GLU A 244 -3.08 -13.76 -30.57
CA GLU A 244 -1.95 -13.93 -29.64
C GLU A 244 -0.60 -13.54 -30.26
N THR A 245 -0.52 -13.48 -31.60
CA THR A 245 0.69 -13.05 -32.33
C THR A 245 0.50 -11.73 -33.08
N CYS A 246 -0.73 -11.20 -33.11
CA CYS A 246 -1.07 -9.94 -33.77
C CYS A 246 -2.00 -9.11 -32.88
N TYR A 247 -1.40 -8.28 -32.03
CA TYR A 247 -2.10 -7.40 -31.10
C TYR A 247 -1.30 -6.12 -30.85
N LEU A 248 -1.97 -5.06 -30.42
CA LEU A 248 -1.33 -3.78 -30.10
C LEU A 248 -0.71 -3.80 -28.71
N ALA A 249 -1.44 -4.28 -27.71
CA ALA A 249 -0.95 -4.45 -26.34
C ALA A 249 -1.74 -5.50 -25.55
N ARG A 250 -1.11 -6.06 -24.52
CA ARG A 250 -1.80 -6.79 -23.45
C ARG A 250 -2.26 -5.79 -22.39
N VAL A 251 -3.52 -5.86 -22.02
CA VAL A 251 -4.16 -4.92 -21.10
C VAL A 251 -4.73 -5.69 -19.91
N PRO A 252 -4.51 -5.23 -18.66
CA PRO A 252 -5.15 -5.80 -17.48
C PRO A 252 -6.67 -5.82 -17.60
N SER A 253 -7.30 -6.79 -16.97
CA SER A 253 -8.77 -6.95 -17.02
C SER A 253 -9.48 -5.78 -16.34
N HIS A 254 -10.78 -5.72 -16.56
CA HIS A 254 -11.60 -4.80 -15.78
C HIS A 254 -11.51 -5.15 -14.29
N ALA A 255 -11.48 -4.12 -13.45
CA ALA A 255 -11.36 -4.27 -12.02
C ALA A 255 -12.49 -3.55 -11.30
N VAL A 256 -12.99 -4.19 -10.25
CA VAL A 256 -13.84 -3.54 -9.26
C VAL A 256 -12.93 -2.67 -8.39
N VAL A 257 -13.21 -1.38 -8.37
CA VAL A 257 -12.44 -0.41 -7.56
C VAL A 257 -13.20 -0.02 -6.30
N ALA A 258 -12.47 0.30 -5.25
CA ALA A 258 -12.98 0.81 -3.98
C ALA A 258 -12.02 1.87 -3.42
N ARG A 259 -12.45 2.60 -2.38
CA ARG A 259 -11.55 3.55 -1.68
C ARG A 259 -10.33 2.83 -1.11
N SER A 260 -9.15 3.44 -1.22
CA SER A 260 -7.92 2.86 -0.68
C SER A 260 -7.94 2.73 0.85
N VAL A 261 -8.65 3.63 1.54
CA VAL A 261 -8.87 3.64 2.99
C VAL A 261 -10.37 3.58 3.26
N GLY A 262 -10.80 2.63 4.11
CA GLY A 262 -12.22 2.49 4.47
C GLY A 262 -13.13 2.08 3.31
N GLY A 263 -12.59 1.40 2.28
CA GLY A 263 -13.31 1.03 1.06
C GLY A 263 -14.18 -0.24 1.14
N LYS A 264 -14.32 -0.86 2.32
CA LYS A 264 -15.07 -2.12 2.50
C LYS A 264 -14.58 -3.28 1.58
N GLU A 265 -13.28 -3.36 1.31
CA GLU A 265 -12.69 -4.33 0.35
C GLU A 265 -13.03 -5.79 0.65
N ASP A 266 -12.98 -6.21 1.92
CA ASP A 266 -13.34 -7.56 2.35
C ASP A 266 -14.82 -7.86 2.07
N LEU A 267 -15.68 -6.88 2.32
CA LEU A 267 -17.12 -7.00 2.13
C LEU A 267 -17.49 -7.07 0.64
N ILE A 268 -16.79 -6.29 -0.21
CA ILE A 268 -16.94 -6.35 -1.67
C ILE A 268 -16.47 -7.71 -2.19
N TRP A 269 -15.35 -8.23 -1.68
CA TRP A 269 -14.88 -9.56 -2.08
C TRP A 269 -15.86 -10.66 -1.65
N GLU A 270 -16.34 -10.61 -0.41
CA GLU A 270 -17.35 -11.54 0.09
C GLU A 270 -18.63 -11.51 -0.78
N LEU A 271 -19.10 -10.33 -1.17
CA LEU A 271 -20.21 -10.16 -2.11
C LEU A 271 -19.97 -10.90 -3.42
N LEU A 272 -18.84 -10.61 -4.07
CA LEU A 272 -18.54 -11.13 -5.40
C LEU A 272 -18.26 -12.63 -5.37
N SER A 273 -17.60 -13.12 -4.33
CA SER A 273 -17.33 -14.54 -4.11
C SER A 273 -18.63 -15.34 -3.99
N GLN A 274 -19.60 -14.84 -3.21
CA GLN A 274 -20.90 -15.50 -3.08
C GLN A 274 -21.75 -15.34 -4.34
N ALA A 275 -21.73 -14.16 -4.97
CA ALA A 275 -22.46 -13.90 -6.21
C ALA A 275 -22.03 -14.82 -7.36
N GLN A 276 -20.73 -15.05 -7.54
CA GLN A 276 -20.25 -15.95 -8.61
C GLN A 276 -20.50 -17.43 -8.31
N GLU A 277 -20.60 -17.82 -7.04
CA GLU A 277 -20.92 -19.20 -6.64
C GLU A 277 -22.37 -19.57 -6.98
N HIS A 278 -23.30 -18.64 -6.77
CA HIS A 278 -24.73 -18.82 -7.01
C HIS A 278 -25.19 -18.43 -8.42
N PHE A 279 -24.66 -17.33 -8.99
CA PHE A 279 -25.14 -16.72 -10.23
C PHE A 279 -24.06 -16.58 -11.32
N GLY A 280 -22.93 -17.26 -11.14
CA GLY A 280 -21.83 -17.28 -12.11
C GLY A 280 -22.16 -18.06 -13.38
N LYS A 281 -21.19 -18.14 -14.30
CA LYS A 281 -21.39 -18.77 -15.61
C LYS A 281 -21.66 -20.27 -15.46
N GLY A 282 -22.68 -20.75 -16.17
CA GLY A 282 -23.11 -22.16 -16.12
C GLY A 282 -23.95 -22.53 -14.89
N LYS A 283 -24.36 -21.57 -14.07
CA LYS A 283 -25.31 -21.78 -12.97
C LYS A 283 -26.74 -21.58 -13.48
N SER A 284 -27.65 -22.46 -13.12
CA SER A 284 -29.08 -22.33 -13.43
C SER A 284 -29.76 -21.42 -12.40
N GLY A 285 -30.52 -20.44 -12.87
CA GLY A 285 -31.27 -19.53 -12.01
C GLY A 285 -31.87 -18.35 -12.78
N ASP A 286 -32.82 -17.66 -12.14
CA ASP A 286 -33.57 -16.50 -12.69
C ASP A 286 -32.68 -15.29 -13.00
N PHE A 287 -31.45 -15.27 -12.49
CA PHE A 287 -30.48 -14.18 -12.65
C PHE A 287 -29.11 -14.72 -13.05
N GLN A 288 -28.46 -14.01 -13.96
CA GLN A 288 -27.11 -14.32 -14.46
C GLN A 288 -26.20 -13.10 -14.26
N LEU A 289 -25.03 -13.32 -13.64
CA LEU A 289 -24.12 -12.23 -13.33
C LEU A 289 -23.44 -11.67 -14.59
N PHE A 290 -23.06 -12.55 -15.52
CA PHE A 290 -22.31 -12.24 -16.74
C PHE A 290 -23.16 -12.30 -18.03
N SER A 291 -24.47 -12.09 -17.92
CA SER A 291 -25.34 -11.87 -19.08
C SER A 291 -26.54 -11.02 -18.68
N SER A 292 -27.29 -10.50 -19.65
CA SER A 292 -28.53 -9.77 -19.40
C SER A 292 -29.43 -9.76 -20.63
N PRO A 293 -30.76 -9.86 -20.47
CA PRO A 293 -31.70 -9.66 -21.57
C PRO A 293 -31.80 -8.18 -22.00
N HIS A 294 -31.33 -7.24 -21.17
CA HIS A 294 -31.51 -5.80 -21.39
C HIS A 294 -30.31 -5.13 -22.07
N GLY A 295 -29.27 -5.89 -22.46
CA GLY A 295 -28.07 -5.35 -23.09
C GLY A 295 -26.82 -6.16 -22.75
N LYS A 296 -25.69 -5.76 -23.36
CA LYS A 296 -24.38 -6.41 -23.20
C LYS A 296 -23.50 -5.66 -22.21
N ASN A 297 -22.66 -6.38 -21.47
CA ASN A 297 -21.63 -5.85 -20.57
C ASN A 297 -22.19 -4.91 -19.49
N LEU A 298 -23.34 -5.23 -18.92
CA LEU A 298 -23.98 -4.46 -17.87
C LEU A 298 -23.42 -4.86 -16.50
N LEU A 299 -22.88 -3.89 -15.74
CA LEU A 299 -22.14 -4.05 -14.47
C LEU A 299 -20.77 -4.75 -14.60
N PHE A 300 -20.73 -5.85 -15.35
CA PHE A 300 -19.56 -6.68 -15.61
C PHE A 300 -19.54 -7.06 -17.09
N LYS A 301 -18.38 -7.43 -17.62
CA LYS A 301 -18.31 -7.97 -18.99
C LYS A 301 -18.99 -9.32 -19.09
N ASP A 302 -19.72 -9.52 -20.19
CA ASP A 302 -20.39 -10.80 -20.46
C ASP A 302 -19.38 -11.93 -20.73
N SER A 303 -18.18 -11.55 -21.16
CA SER A 303 -17.07 -12.48 -21.39
C SER A 303 -16.39 -12.97 -20.11
N ALA A 304 -16.62 -12.31 -18.97
CA ALA A 304 -16.04 -12.71 -17.70
C ALA A 304 -16.57 -14.10 -17.29
N LEU A 305 -15.68 -14.90 -16.71
CA LEU A 305 -16.02 -16.20 -16.14
C LEU A 305 -16.25 -16.12 -14.62
N GLY A 306 -15.68 -15.11 -13.98
CA GLY A 306 -15.72 -14.90 -12.53
C GLY A 306 -14.80 -13.76 -12.11
N PHE A 307 -14.55 -13.68 -10.81
CA PHE A 307 -13.63 -12.72 -10.19
C PHE A 307 -12.49 -13.42 -9.46
N LEU A 308 -11.35 -12.74 -9.44
CA LEU A 308 -10.23 -13.04 -8.55
C LEU A 308 -9.99 -11.86 -7.62
N ARG A 309 -9.69 -12.15 -6.35
CA ARG A 309 -9.34 -11.12 -5.37
C ARG A 309 -8.02 -10.49 -5.76
N VAL A 310 -7.98 -9.17 -5.85
CA VAL A 310 -6.72 -8.45 -6.05
C VAL A 310 -5.93 -8.49 -4.74
N PRO A 311 -4.64 -8.86 -4.74
CA PRO A 311 -3.83 -8.89 -3.53
C PRO A 311 -3.83 -7.52 -2.82
N PRO A 312 -3.92 -7.44 -1.47
CA PRO A 312 -4.08 -6.16 -0.76
C PRO A 312 -2.99 -5.12 -1.01
N ARG A 313 -1.77 -5.56 -1.34
CA ARG A 313 -0.62 -4.70 -1.67
C ARG A 313 -0.57 -4.25 -3.13
N MET A 314 -1.43 -4.77 -3.99
CA MET A 314 -1.48 -4.38 -5.40
C MET A 314 -2.31 -3.10 -5.53
N ASP A 315 -1.63 -1.97 -5.60
CA ASP A 315 -2.25 -0.69 -5.92
C ASP A 315 -2.63 -0.60 -7.41
N PHE A 316 -3.20 0.53 -7.84
CA PHE A 316 -3.57 0.71 -9.23
C PHE A 316 -2.36 0.71 -10.17
N ARG A 317 -1.18 1.18 -9.74
CA ARG A 317 0.03 1.22 -10.57
C ARG A 317 0.58 -0.18 -10.82
N LEU A 318 0.63 -1.01 -9.79
CA LEU A 318 1.04 -2.41 -9.87
C LEU A 318 0.04 -3.24 -10.67
N TYR A 319 -1.26 -3.01 -10.47
CA TYR A 319 -2.31 -3.69 -11.23
C TYR A 319 -2.21 -3.37 -12.73
N LEU A 320 -1.99 -2.09 -13.06
CA LEU A 320 -1.88 -1.64 -14.44
C LEU A 320 -0.54 -2.02 -15.10
N GLY A 321 0.52 -2.03 -14.30
CA GLY A 321 1.89 -2.26 -14.73
C GLY A 321 2.56 -0.99 -15.29
N TYR A 322 3.86 -0.88 -15.04
CA TYR A 322 4.66 0.31 -15.37
C TYR A 322 4.59 0.74 -16.84
N LYS A 323 4.63 -0.21 -17.78
CA LYS A 323 4.57 0.11 -19.22
C LYS A 323 3.26 0.78 -19.60
N TYR A 324 2.13 0.26 -19.10
CA TYR A 324 0.81 0.82 -19.36
C TYR A 324 0.67 2.19 -18.70
N VAL A 325 1.03 2.31 -17.42
CA VAL A 325 1.00 3.57 -16.66
C VAL A 325 1.83 4.66 -17.34
N THR A 326 3.04 4.32 -17.79
CA THR A 326 3.93 5.26 -18.48
C THR A 326 3.35 5.69 -19.82
N ALA A 327 2.79 4.76 -20.61
CA ALA A 327 2.17 5.09 -21.88
C ALA A 327 0.96 6.02 -21.72
N VAL A 328 0.08 5.76 -20.74
CA VAL A 328 -1.07 6.61 -20.45
C VAL A 328 -0.62 7.98 -19.96
N ARG A 329 0.34 8.06 -19.02
CA ARG A 329 0.87 9.34 -18.54
C ARG A 329 1.44 10.19 -19.69
N ASN A 330 2.29 9.58 -20.52
CA ASN A 330 2.91 10.27 -21.65
C ASN A 330 1.85 10.80 -22.63
N LEU A 331 0.80 10.02 -22.89
CA LEU A 331 -0.32 10.45 -23.72
C LEU A 331 -1.06 11.67 -23.14
N ARG A 332 -1.28 11.70 -21.81
CA ARG A 332 -1.98 12.81 -21.14
C ARG A 332 -1.14 14.08 -21.03
N GLU A 333 0.14 13.93 -20.70
CA GLU A 333 1.10 15.03 -20.58
C GLU A 333 1.58 15.52 -21.95
N GLY A 334 1.26 14.77 -23.00
CA GLY A 334 1.62 15.07 -24.36
C GLY A 334 3.09 14.87 -24.70
N ILE A 335 3.76 13.99 -23.96
CA ILE A 335 5.21 13.75 -24.04
C ILE A 335 5.47 12.59 -25.00
N CYS A 336 6.25 12.85 -26.05
CA CYS A 336 6.91 11.80 -26.80
C CYS A 336 8.22 11.44 -26.11
N PRO A 337 8.40 10.19 -25.63
CA PRO A 337 9.70 9.79 -25.12
C PRO A 337 10.72 9.96 -26.25
N GLU A 338 11.71 10.83 -26.05
CA GLU A 338 12.92 10.83 -26.86
C GLU A 338 13.51 9.40 -26.82
N SER A 339 14.17 9.00 -27.91
CA SER A 339 14.65 7.63 -28.09
C SER A 339 15.30 7.09 -26.79
N PRO A 340 15.00 5.84 -26.38
CA PRO A 340 15.44 5.28 -25.11
C PRO A 340 16.97 5.02 -25.03
N THR A 341 17.76 5.61 -25.93
CA THR A 341 19.13 5.19 -26.19
C THR A 341 20.23 6.00 -25.54
N ASP A 342 20.09 7.24 -25.02
CA ASP A 342 21.37 7.93 -24.70
C ASP A 342 21.56 8.92 -23.56
N GLU A 343 20.70 9.02 -22.54
CA GLU A 343 21.13 9.70 -21.31
C GLU A 343 20.74 8.94 -20.05
N CYS A 344 21.50 7.86 -19.79
CA CYS A 344 21.64 7.27 -18.47
C CYS A 344 22.36 8.26 -17.53
N LYS A 345 21.68 9.34 -17.17
CA LYS A 345 22.20 10.42 -16.32
C LYS A 345 22.08 10.11 -14.84
N THR A 346 20.95 9.55 -14.44
CA THR A 346 20.61 9.35 -13.03
C THR A 346 19.92 8.01 -12.78
N ILE A 347 20.16 7.45 -11.60
CA ILE A 347 19.49 6.26 -11.08
C ILE A 347 18.89 6.58 -9.72
N LYS A 348 17.63 6.20 -9.53
CA LYS A 348 16.97 6.25 -8.22
C LYS A 348 17.25 4.99 -7.41
N TRP A 349 18.07 5.07 -6.39
CA TRP A 349 18.38 3.98 -5.47
C TRP A 349 17.34 3.89 -4.35
N CYS A 350 16.77 2.71 -4.09
CA CYS A 350 15.84 2.52 -2.97
C CYS A 350 16.59 2.09 -1.70
N ALA A 351 16.61 2.98 -0.70
CA ALA A 351 17.22 2.75 0.60
C ALA A 351 16.20 2.25 1.63
N LEU A 352 16.59 1.25 2.43
CA LEU A 352 15.74 0.67 3.47
C LEU A 352 15.83 1.47 4.78
N SER A 353 14.72 2.06 5.21
CA SER A 353 14.61 2.83 6.45
C SER A 353 15.55 4.06 6.47
N HIS A 354 15.61 4.74 7.62
CA HIS A 354 16.38 5.97 7.78
C HIS A 354 17.90 5.75 7.70
N HIS A 355 18.40 4.63 8.23
CA HIS A 355 19.84 4.36 8.30
C HIS A 355 20.47 4.21 6.91
N GLU A 356 19.85 3.42 6.01
CA GLU A 356 20.34 3.33 4.64
C GLU A 356 20.11 4.63 3.88
N ARG A 357 19.03 5.36 4.20
CA ARG A 357 18.75 6.64 3.55
C ARG A 357 19.88 7.64 3.75
N LEU A 358 20.42 7.76 4.97
CA LEU A 358 21.54 8.66 5.26
C LEU A 358 22.79 8.32 4.43
N LYS A 359 23.18 7.04 4.38
CA LYS A 359 24.31 6.58 3.56
C LYS A 359 24.05 6.80 2.07
N CYS A 360 22.81 6.61 1.62
CA CYS A 360 22.43 6.88 0.24
C CYS A 360 22.54 8.38 -0.07
N ASP A 361 22.08 9.26 0.81
CA ASP A 361 22.16 10.71 0.59
C ASP A 361 23.63 11.17 0.51
N GLU A 362 24.51 10.60 1.33
CA GLU A 362 25.95 10.83 1.22
C GLU A 362 26.50 10.34 -0.14
N TRP A 363 26.09 9.15 -0.59
CA TRP A 363 26.45 8.63 -1.91
C TRP A 363 25.95 9.54 -3.03
N SER A 364 24.73 10.06 -2.92
CA SER A 364 24.11 10.98 -3.89
C SER A 364 24.97 12.24 -4.08
N ILE A 365 25.42 12.85 -2.98
CA ILE A 365 26.29 14.02 -2.98
C ILE A 365 27.64 13.70 -3.65
N ASN A 366 28.29 12.61 -3.24
CA ASN A 366 29.61 12.23 -3.77
C ASN A 366 29.56 11.82 -5.25
N SER A 367 28.43 11.26 -5.71
CA SER A 367 28.22 10.87 -7.11
C SER A 367 27.95 12.05 -8.06
N GLY A 368 27.87 13.28 -7.55
CA GLY A 368 27.53 14.47 -8.35
C GLY A 368 26.10 14.43 -8.90
N GLY A 369 25.17 13.78 -8.19
CA GLY A 369 23.77 13.64 -8.61
C GLY A 369 23.47 12.49 -9.58
N GLN A 370 24.47 11.65 -9.91
CA GLN A 370 24.24 10.42 -10.69
C GLN A 370 23.39 9.40 -9.94
N ILE A 371 23.45 9.41 -8.60
CA ILE A 371 22.59 8.63 -7.72
C ILE A 371 21.60 9.56 -7.03
N VAL A 372 20.32 9.22 -7.07
CA VAL A 372 19.23 9.89 -6.35
C VAL A 372 18.61 8.88 -5.40
N CYS A 373 18.27 9.30 -4.18
CA CYS A 373 17.77 8.38 -3.18
C CYS A 373 16.25 8.41 -3.09
N GLU A 374 15.67 7.23 -2.98
CA GLU A 374 14.31 6.95 -2.54
C GLU A 374 14.36 6.11 -1.28
N SER A 375 13.28 6.05 -0.50
CA SER A 375 13.25 5.18 0.69
C SER A 375 11.92 4.47 0.89
N ALA A 376 11.98 3.33 1.58
CA ALA A 376 10.82 2.57 2.04
C ALA A 376 11.11 1.90 3.38
N GLU A 377 10.08 1.47 4.11
CA GLU A 377 10.25 0.85 5.43
C GLU A 377 10.53 -0.65 5.35
N THR A 378 10.16 -1.29 4.23
CA THR A 378 10.40 -2.72 3.98
C THR A 378 11.01 -2.97 2.60
N THR A 379 11.72 -4.08 2.45
CA THR A 379 12.31 -4.51 1.17
C THR A 379 11.24 -4.73 0.09
N GLU A 380 10.08 -5.26 0.47
CA GLU A 380 8.96 -5.51 -0.46
C GLU A 380 8.35 -4.21 -0.99
N GLU A 381 8.29 -3.15 -0.17
CA GLU A 381 7.89 -1.81 -0.63
C GLU A 381 8.91 -1.23 -1.60
N CYS A 382 10.22 -1.39 -1.35
CA CYS A 382 11.23 -0.96 -2.32
C CYS A 382 11.11 -1.74 -3.64
N ILE A 383 10.86 -3.05 -3.62
CA ILE A 383 10.59 -3.83 -4.84
C ILE A 383 9.39 -3.26 -5.58
N ALA A 384 8.28 -2.94 -4.88
CA ALA A 384 7.11 -2.33 -5.48
C ALA A 384 7.41 -0.95 -6.10
N LYS A 385 8.21 -0.11 -5.43
CA LYS A 385 8.69 1.17 -5.96
C LYS A 385 9.57 1.00 -7.21
N ILE A 386 10.39 -0.05 -7.27
CA ILE A 386 11.16 -0.34 -8.48
C ILE A 386 10.22 -0.82 -9.59
N MET A 387 9.23 -1.65 -9.28
CA MET A 387 8.25 -2.12 -10.27
C MET A 387 7.44 -0.97 -10.87
N ASN A 388 7.07 0.03 -10.08
CA ASN A 388 6.18 1.11 -10.50
C ASN A 388 6.90 2.36 -11.05
N GLY A 389 8.24 2.40 -10.99
CA GLY A 389 9.05 3.49 -11.52
C GLY A 389 9.38 4.62 -10.54
N GLU A 390 8.99 4.51 -9.27
CA GLU A 390 9.38 5.44 -8.22
C GLU A 390 10.87 5.31 -7.88
N ALA A 391 11.40 4.08 -7.86
CA ALA A 391 12.82 3.77 -7.76
C ALA A 391 13.30 2.98 -8.98
N ASP A 392 14.61 2.82 -9.16
CA ASP A 392 15.22 2.14 -10.30
C ASP A 392 16.01 0.89 -9.91
N ALA A 393 16.67 0.89 -8.75
CA ALA A 393 17.50 -0.23 -8.33
C ALA A 393 17.65 -0.32 -6.80
N MET A 394 17.99 -1.52 -6.33
CA MET A 394 18.50 -1.79 -4.98
C MET A 394 19.27 -3.13 -4.98
N SER A 395 20.14 -3.36 -4.00
CA SER A 395 20.72 -4.69 -3.73
C SER A 395 19.76 -5.54 -2.91
N LEU A 396 19.63 -6.82 -3.25
CA LEU A 396 18.72 -7.76 -2.61
C LEU A 396 19.41 -9.08 -2.25
N ASP A 397 19.02 -9.64 -1.11
CA ASP A 397 19.30 -11.03 -0.77
C ASP A 397 18.63 -11.99 -1.77
N GLY A 398 19.24 -13.15 -2.05
CA GLY A 398 18.75 -14.12 -3.02
C GLY A 398 17.27 -14.53 -2.85
N GLY A 399 16.75 -14.55 -1.61
CA GLY A 399 15.33 -14.79 -1.34
C GLY A 399 14.41 -13.66 -1.83
N HIS A 400 14.86 -12.41 -1.74
CA HIS A 400 14.15 -11.25 -2.29
C HIS A 400 14.41 -11.06 -3.78
N VAL A 401 15.56 -11.49 -4.32
CA VAL A 401 15.78 -11.59 -5.77
C VAL A 401 14.76 -12.55 -6.41
N TYR A 402 14.42 -13.65 -5.73
CA TYR A 402 13.34 -14.53 -6.18
C TYR A 402 11.99 -13.79 -6.26
N VAL A 403 11.64 -13.03 -5.21
CA VAL A 403 10.39 -12.24 -5.18
C VAL A 403 10.39 -11.16 -6.27
N ALA A 404 11.48 -10.39 -6.39
CA ALA A 404 11.68 -9.39 -7.43
C ALA A 404 11.57 -9.98 -8.85
N GLY A 405 12.11 -11.19 -9.05
CA GLY A 405 12.01 -11.92 -10.30
C GLY A 405 10.59 -12.37 -10.66
N GLN A 406 9.84 -12.88 -9.68
CA GLN A 406 8.40 -13.17 -9.84
C GLN A 406 7.59 -11.91 -10.18
N CYS A 407 8.04 -10.76 -9.67
CA CYS A 407 7.53 -9.44 -9.97
C CYS A 407 7.98 -8.86 -11.33
N GLY A 408 8.82 -9.58 -12.09
CA GLY A 408 9.29 -9.15 -13.42
C GLY A 408 10.52 -8.23 -13.42
N LEU A 409 11.19 -8.05 -12.28
CA LEU A 409 12.51 -7.41 -12.22
C LEU A 409 13.60 -8.41 -12.62
N VAL A 410 14.72 -7.89 -13.09
CA VAL A 410 15.88 -8.69 -13.54
C VAL A 410 17.10 -8.38 -12.68
N PRO A 411 17.92 -9.40 -12.35
CA PRO A 411 19.21 -9.17 -11.71
C PRO A 411 20.19 -8.54 -12.73
N VAL A 412 20.95 -7.55 -12.28
CA VAL A 412 21.82 -6.72 -13.13
C VAL A 412 23.28 -6.93 -12.78
N LEU A 413 23.63 -6.77 -11.50
CA LEU A 413 24.96 -6.98 -10.95
C LEU A 413 24.86 -7.90 -9.73
N ALA A 414 25.90 -8.70 -9.48
CA ALA A 414 25.99 -9.50 -8.27
C ALA A 414 27.08 -8.95 -7.34
N GLU A 415 26.79 -8.88 -6.04
CA GLU A 415 27.83 -8.66 -5.04
C GLU A 415 28.78 -9.86 -5.02
N ASN A 416 30.08 -9.60 -4.93
CA ASN A 416 31.08 -10.64 -4.77
C ASN A 416 31.89 -10.46 -3.49
N TYR A 417 32.06 -11.54 -2.75
CA TYR A 417 32.67 -11.55 -1.42
C TYR A 417 34.08 -12.17 -1.43
N GLN A 418 34.46 -12.86 -2.51
CA GLN A 418 35.74 -13.57 -2.60
C GLN A 418 36.81 -12.74 -3.32
N GLN A 419 37.98 -12.66 -2.70
CA GLN A 419 39.13 -11.88 -3.17
C GLN A 419 39.80 -12.50 -4.41
N MET A 420 39.63 -13.81 -4.66
CA MET A 420 40.35 -14.56 -5.70
C MET A 420 40.01 -14.17 -7.15
N LEU A 421 39.00 -13.32 -7.36
CA LEU A 421 38.58 -12.88 -8.69
C LEU A 421 39.16 -11.52 -9.10
N TRP A 422 39.94 -10.86 -8.22
CA TRP A 422 40.64 -9.61 -8.54
C TRP A 422 42.15 -9.89 -8.72
N ARG A 423 42.61 -10.06 -9.96
CA ARG A 423 44.04 -10.12 -10.29
C ARG A 423 44.54 -8.74 -10.74
N PRO A 424 45.49 -8.11 -10.00
CA PRO A 424 45.96 -6.76 -10.31
C PRO A 424 46.89 -6.63 -11.52
N GLN A 425 47.32 -7.74 -12.14
CA GLN A 425 48.40 -7.73 -13.16
C GLN A 425 47.93 -7.64 -14.62
N ARG A 426 46.64 -7.52 -14.90
CA ARG A 426 46.14 -7.18 -16.24
C ARG A 426 44.95 -6.24 -16.08
N ASN A 427 45.06 -5.01 -16.58
CA ASN A 427 43.99 -4.00 -16.67
C ASN A 427 42.81 -4.51 -17.53
N GLN A 428 42.11 -5.53 -17.06
CA GLN A 428 41.05 -6.18 -17.79
C GLN A 428 40.04 -6.69 -16.75
N HIS A 429 38.79 -6.21 -16.85
CA HIS A 429 37.60 -6.81 -16.23
C HIS A 429 37.41 -8.24 -16.78
N ILE A 430 38.30 -9.15 -16.44
CA ILE A 430 38.08 -10.58 -16.66
C ILE A 430 37.01 -10.95 -15.64
N LEU A 431 35.88 -11.51 -16.10
CA LEU A 431 34.69 -11.95 -15.34
C LEU A 431 33.42 -11.11 -15.55
N SER A 432 33.31 -10.39 -16.66
CA SER A 432 31.96 -10.21 -17.24
C SER A 432 31.43 -11.57 -17.69
N GLY A 433 30.28 -12.00 -17.16
CA GLY A 433 29.57 -13.19 -17.67
C GLY A 433 29.74 -14.51 -16.91
N VAL A 434 30.34 -14.52 -15.72
CA VAL A 434 30.42 -15.71 -14.85
C VAL A 434 29.66 -15.46 -13.56
N PHE A 435 28.80 -16.41 -13.16
CA PHE A 435 28.07 -16.32 -11.89
C PHE A 435 29.02 -16.55 -10.70
N PRO A 436 28.97 -15.70 -9.66
CA PRO A 436 29.78 -15.91 -8.48
C PRO A 436 29.39 -17.21 -7.77
N LEU A 437 30.36 -17.84 -7.11
CA LEU A 437 30.22 -19.14 -6.46
C LEU A 437 29.25 -19.15 -5.26
N GLY A 438 28.62 -18.04 -4.87
CA GLY A 438 27.72 -18.03 -3.72
C GLY A 438 28.44 -18.09 -2.37
N TYR A 439 27.65 -18.14 -1.29
CA TYR A 439 28.12 -18.33 0.09
C TYR A 439 27.42 -19.54 0.72
N TYR A 440 27.87 -19.96 1.91
CA TYR A 440 27.21 -21.05 2.66
C TYR A 440 26.25 -20.49 3.71
N ALA A 441 25.02 -21.01 3.73
CA ALA A 441 24.07 -20.81 4.81
C ALA A 441 24.32 -21.84 5.92
N VAL A 442 24.47 -21.37 7.15
CA VAL A 442 24.86 -22.20 8.30
C VAL A 442 23.92 -21.99 9.48
N ALA A 443 23.86 -22.99 10.36
CA ALA A 443 23.22 -22.89 11.66
C ALA A 443 24.31 -22.87 12.74
N VAL A 444 24.43 -21.76 13.46
CA VAL A 444 25.46 -21.52 14.48
C VAL A 444 24.85 -21.74 15.86
N VAL A 445 25.59 -22.42 16.73
CA VAL A 445 25.23 -22.64 18.14
C VAL A 445 26.41 -22.32 19.04
N LYS A 446 26.13 -22.12 20.33
CA LYS A 446 27.18 -21.98 21.36
C LYS A 446 27.81 -23.35 21.61
N LYS A 447 29.13 -23.39 21.73
CA LYS A 447 29.90 -24.61 22.04
C LYS A 447 29.58 -25.16 23.42
N SER A 448 29.18 -24.29 24.36
CA SER A 448 28.75 -24.68 25.71
C SER A 448 27.51 -25.59 25.73
N ASP A 449 26.64 -25.48 24.73
CA ASP A 449 25.33 -26.14 24.73
C ASP A 449 25.39 -27.46 23.96
N THR A 450 26.03 -28.49 24.54
CA THR A 450 26.37 -29.75 23.84
C THR A 450 25.17 -30.56 23.34
N ASP A 451 24.01 -30.43 23.98
CA ASP A 451 22.80 -31.21 23.67
C ASP A 451 22.07 -30.75 22.39
N ILE A 452 22.50 -29.62 21.82
CA ILE A 452 21.87 -29.03 20.63
C ILE A 452 22.53 -29.61 19.38
N THR A 453 21.73 -30.30 18.58
CA THR A 453 22.06 -30.84 17.26
C THR A 453 20.96 -30.43 16.28
N TRP A 454 21.18 -30.62 14.98
CA TRP A 454 20.17 -30.34 13.96
C TRP A 454 18.85 -31.13 14.20
N ASN A 455 18.93 -32.31 14.81
CA ASN A 455 17.77 -33.16 15.09
C ASN A 455 17.05 -32.80 16.39
N THR A 456 17.67 -32.05 17.30
CA THR A 456 17.11 -31.67 18.62
C THR A 456 16.63 -30.21 18.67
N LEU A 457 16.44 -29.55 17.52
CA LEU A 457 16.03 -28.14 17.42
C LEU A 457 14.60 -27.85 17.89
N LYS A 458 13.73 -28.87 18.00
CA LYS A 458 12.33 -28.68 18.44
C LYS A 458 12.29 -28.12 19.87
N GLY A 459 11.52 -27.07 20.09
CA GLY A 459 11.38 -26.39 21.37
C GLY A 459 12.55 -25.48 21.77
N LYS A 460 13.57 -25.35 20.93
CA LYS A 460 14.70 -24.42 21.16
C LYS A 460 14.32 -22.99 20.75
N LYS A 461 15.17 -22.04 21.12
CA LYS A 461 15.06 -20.62 20.78
C LYS A 461 15.86 -20.29 19.52
N SER A 462 15.20 -19.72 18.51
CA SER A 462 15.84 -19.46 17.21
C SER A 462 16.04 -17.97 16.92
N CYS A 463 17.13 -17.65 16.23
CA CYS A 463 17.50 -16.31 15.77
C CYS A 463 17.65 -16.31 14.24
N HIS A 464 16.96 -15.38 13.57
CA HIS A 464 16.89 -15.33 12.12
C HIS A 464 17.21 -13.91 11.62
N THR A 465 17.84 -13.81 10.45
CA THR A 465 18.19 -12.50 9.87
C THR A 465 16.96 -11.66 9.51
N ALA A 466 15.98 -12.27 8.83
CA ALA A 466 14.62 -11.80 8.61
C ALA A 466 13.83 -12.88 7.85
N VAL A 467 12.51 -12.81 7.92
CA VAL A 467 11.61 -13.64 7.11
C VAL A 467 11.89 -13.42 5.62
N GLY A 468 11.95 -14.51 4.86
CA GLY A 468 12.16 -14.47 3.40
C GLY A 468 13.61 -14.34 2.93
N ARG A 469 14.58 -14.10 3.83
CA ARG A 469 16.02 -14.10 3.49
C ARG A 469 16.55 -15.53 3.33
N THR A 470 17.61 -15.66 2.54
CA THR A 470 18.20 -16.93 2.10
C THR A 470 18.66 -17.80 3.27
N ALA A 471 19.70 -17.36 3.99
CA ALA A 471 20.29 -18.14 5.07
C ALA A 471 19.48 -18.11 6.36
N GLY A 472 18.80 -17.00 6.65
CA GLY A 472 18.03 -16.83 7.88
C GLY A 472 16.64 -17.48 7.86
N TRP A 473 16.07 -17.75 6.68
CA TRP A 473 14.70 -18.24 6.56
C TRP A 473 14.52 -19.33 5.51
N ASN A 474 14.71 -19.02 4.22
CA ASN A 474 14.30 -19.92 3.13
C ASN A 474 15.02 -21.28 3.19
N ILE A 475 16.33 -21.29 3.42
CA ILE A 475 17.09 -22.54 3.55
C ILE A 475 16.70 -23.32 4.81
N PRO A 476 16.85 -22.77 6.04
CA PRO A 476 16.58 -23.54 7.25
C PRO A 476 15.10 -23.94 7.36
N MET A 477 14.16 -23.04 7.06
CA MET A 477 12.73 -23.36 7.14
C MET A 477 12.29 -24.32 6.03
N GLY A 478 12.97 -24.33 4.88
CA GLY A 478 12.73 -25.33 3.82
C GLY A 478 13.16 -26.74 4.23
N LEU A 479 14.31 -26.86 4.88
CA LEU A 479 14.76 -28.13 5.44
C LEU A 479 13.84 -28.60 6.57
N LEU A 480 13.40 -27.69 7.44
CA LEU A 480 12.45 -28.02 8.51
C LEU A 480 11.07 -28.40 7.96
N TYR A 481 10.53 -27.65 6.99
CA TYR A 481 9.25 -27.95 6.33
C TYR A 481 9.26 -29.35 5.72
N SER A 482 10.37 -29.74 5.10
CA SER A 482 10.51 -31.08 4.51
C SER A 482 10.45 -32.21 5.56
N ARG A 483 10.70 -31.90 6.83
CA ARG A 483 10.61 -32.85 7.96
C ARG A 483 9.25 -32.82 8.67
N ILE A 484 8.70 -31.63 8.91
CA ILE A 484 7.48 -31.44 9.72
C ILE A 484 6.19 -31.37 8.87
N ASN A 485 6.31 -31.09 7.58
CA ASN A 485 5.24 -30.99 6.59
C ASN A 485 4.08 -30.03 6.95
N HIS A 486 4.37 -28.96 7.70
CA HIS A 486 3.44 -27.88 8.01
C HIS A 486 4.16 -26.53 8.18
N CYS A 487 3.43 -25.42 8.10
CA CYS A 487 4.00 -24.06 8.08
C CYS A 487 4.08 -23.37 9.46
N ARG A 488 3.66 -24.07 10.53
CA ARG A 488 3.64 -23.58 11.92
C ARG A 488 5.03 -23.67 12.55
N PHE A 489 5.97 -22.87 12.05
CA PHE A 489 7.36 -22.83 12.55
C PHE A 489 7.45 -22.23 13.96
N ASP A 490 6.49 -21.38 14.30
CA ASP A 490 6.30 -20.76 15.61
C ASP A 490 5.80 -21.72 16.70
N GLU A 491 5.27 -22.88 16.31
CA GLU A 491 5.01 -24.02 17.22
C GLU A 491 6.20 -24.99 17.30
N PHE A 492 7.09 -24.99 16.29
CA PHE A 492 8.28 -25.85 16.28
C PHE A 492 9.36 -25.32 17.23
N PHE A 493 9.66 -24.02 17.15
CA PHE A 493 10.52 -23.33 18.10
C PHE A 493 9.69 -22.81 19.28
N SER A 494 10.28 -22.76 20.48
CA SER A 494 9.52 -22.29 21.65
C SER A 494 9.32 -20.77 21.62
N GLN A 495 10.36 -20.03 21.25
CA GLN A 495 10.38 -18.58 21.06
C GLN A 495 11.48 -18.24 20.06
N GLY A 496 11.44 -17.06 19.45
CA GLY A 496 12.49 -16.64 18.54
C GLY A 496 12.55 -15.14 18.32
N CYS A 497 13.53 -14.73 17.51
CA CYS A 497 13.48 -13.47 16.79
C CYS A 497 13.60 -13.71 15.28
N ALA A 498 12.51 -13.47 14.56
CA ALA A 498 12.42 -13.51 13.11
C ALA A 498 11.79 -12.20 12.59
N PRO A 499 12.60 -11.15 12.36
CA PRO A 499 12.11 -9.86 11.88
C PRO A 499 11.26 -10.00 10.62
N GLY A 500 10.08 -9.37 10.61
CA GLY A 500 9.08 -9.48 9.53
C GLY A 500 8.03 -10.58 9.71
N TYR A 501 8.08 -11.36 10.81
CA TYR A 501 7.03 -12.31 11.16
C TYR A 501 5.84 -11.63 11.85
N GLU A 502 4.76 -12.37 12.11
CA GLU A 502 3.57 -11.84 12.80
C GLU A 502 3.92 -11.38 14.23
N LYS A 503 3.63 -10.12 14.56
CA LYS A 503 4.07 -9.47 15.81
C LYS A 503 3.63 -10.18 17.10
N ASN A 504 2.50 -10.89 17.06
CA ASN A 504 1.94 -11.65 18.18
C ASN A 504 2.49 -13.09 18.29
N SER A 505 3.30 -13.54 17.34
CA SER A 505 3.86 -14.90 17.31
C SER A 505 5.01 -15.10 18.30
N SER A 506 5.26 -16.37 18.65
CA SER A 506 6.42 -16.78 19.46
C SER A 506 7.76 -16.37 18.82
N LEU A 507 7.82 -16.29 17.49
CA LEU A 507 9.02 -15.92 16.73
C LEU A 507 9.37 -14.42 16.79
N CYS A 508 8.56 -13.58 17.42
CA CYS A 508 8.90 -12.18 17.68
C CYS A 508 9.24 -11.90 19.15
N LYS A 509 9.13 -12.89 20.05
CA LYS A 509 9.27 -12.68 21.50
C LYS A 509 10.69 -12.32 21.96
N LEU A 510 11.72 -12.75 21.23
CA LEU A 510 13.11 -12.46 21.61
C LEU A 510 13.63 -11.14 21.04
N CYS A 511 13.00 -10.62 19.98
CA CYS A 511 13.39 -9.41 19.28
C CYS A 511 13.46 -8.17 20.19
N ILE A 512 14.33 -7.22 19.88
CA ILE A 512 14.56 -6.00 20.67
C ILE A 512 14.84 -4.78 19.78
N GLY A 513 14.59 -3.60 20.31
CA GLY A 513 14.92 -2.35 19.63
C GLY A 513 13.78 -1.34 19.72
N PRO A 514 13.95 -0.15 19.12
CA PRO A 514 12.93 0.89 19.10
C PRO A 514 11.63 0.43 18.41
N GLN A 515 11.72 -0.47 17.43
CA GLN A 515 10.56 -1.12 16.84
C GLN A 515 10.77 -2.64 16.81
N VAL A 516 9.95 -3.37 17.55
CA VAL A 516 10.14 -4.81 17.74
C VAL A 516 9.66 -5.60 16.52
N CYS A 517 10.50 -6.54 16.07
CA CYS A 517 10.25 -7.50 15.00
C CYS A 517 10.00 -6.89 13.61
N VAL A 518 10.42 -5.64 13.37
CA VAL A 518 10.34 -5.02 12.04
C VAL A 518 11.51 -5.47 11.16
N PRO A 519 11.31 -5.74 9.86
CA PRO A 519 12.36 -6.27 8.98
C PRO A 519 13.29 -5.16 8.45
N ASN A 520 13.83 -4.33 9.33
CA ASN A 520 14.80 -3.28 9.00
C ASN A 520 15.70 -2.94 10.21
N ASN A 521 16.66 -2.05 10.02
CA ASN A 521 17.68 -1.69 11.02
C ASN A 521 17.13 -0.99 12.30
N LYS A 522 15.81 -0.74 12.41
CA LYS A 522 15.18 -0.30 13.67
C LYS A 522 14.94 -1.47 14.65
N GLU A 523 15.10 -2.72 14.21
CA GLU A 523 15.17 -3.91 15.04
C GLU A 523 16.64 -4.30 15.23
N THR A 524 17.11 -4.39 16.48
CA THR A 524 18.54 -4.63 16.78
C THR A 524 18.99 -6.03 16.36
N TYR A 525 18.11 -7.02 16.36
CA TYR A 525 18.43 -8.38 15.91
C TYR A 525 18.22 -8.62 14.41
N TYR A 526 17.97 -7.57 13.63
CA TYR A 526 17.85 -7.67 12.17
C TYR A 526 19.21 -7.88 11.48
N GLY A 527 19.19 -8.63 10.37
CA GLY A 527 20.38 -8.88 9.56
C GLY A 527 21.30 -9.97 10.12
N TYR A 528 22.48 -10.15 9.50
CA TYR A 528 23.42 -11.22 9.89
C TYR A 528 24.00 -10.98 11.29
N THR A 529 24.52 -9.79 11.53
CA THR A 529 25.08 -9.39 12.83
C THR A 529 24.02 -9.41 13.93
N GLY A 530 22.81 -8.92 13.66
CA GLY A 530 21.71 -8.93 14.63
C GLY A 530 21.27 -10.35 15.00
N ALA A 531 21.16 -11.27 14.04
CA ALA A 531 20.82 -12.66 14.32
C ALA A 531 21.91 -13.38 15.13
N PHE A 532 23.19 -13.08 14.90
CA PHE A 532 24.29 -13.60 15.71
C PHE A 532 24.28 -13.01 17.13
N ARG A 533 24.03 -11.70 17.26
CA ARG A 533 23.83 -11.04 18.56
C ARG A 533 22.68 -11.67 19.36
N CYS A 534 21.57 -11.99 18.69
CA CYS A 534 20.45 -12.71 19.29
C CYS A 534 20.87 -14.06 19.88
N LEU A 535 21.72 -14.84 19.20
CA LEU A 535 22.26 -16.10 19.73
C LEU A 535 23.13 -15.88 20.97
N VAL A 536 23.97 -14.84 20.95
CA VAL A 536 24.84 -14.49 22.08
C VAL A 536 24.00 -14.13 23.32
N GLU A 537 22.98 -13.29 23.15
CA GLU A 537 22.24 -12.71 24.28
C GLU A 537 21.05 -13.58 24.76
N LYS A 538 20.33 -14.29 23.88
CA LYS A 538 19.05 -14.93 24.23
C LYS A 538 18.77 -16.30 23.59
N GLY A 539 19.21 -16.50 22.36
CA GLY A 539 18.86 -17.65 21.53
C GLY A 539 19.73 -18.88 21.78
N ASP A 540 19.30 -19.99 21.20
CA ASP A 540 20.00 -21.27 21.23
C ASP A 540 20.67 -21.58 19.88
N VAL A 541 20.08 -21.11 18.77
CA VAL A 541 20.60 -21.27 17.39
C VAL A 541 20.42 -19.99 16.58
N ALA A 542 21.43 -19.60 15.80
CA ALA A 542 21.32 -18.54 14.79
C ALA A 542 21.47 -19.10 13.37
N PHE A 543 20.60 -18.65 12.46
CA PHE A 543 20.67 -18.98 11.05
C PHE A 543 21.25 -17.80 10.26
N VAL A 544 22.50 -17.94 9.81
CA VAL A 544 23.31 -16.85 9.24
C VAL A 544 24.20 -17.34 8.09
N ASN A 545 24.97 -16.44 7.48
CA ASN A 545 26.00 -16.84 6.53
C ASN A 545 27.27 -17.32 7.28
N HIS A 546 28.10 -18.13 6.63
CA HIS A 546 29.28 -18.71 7.27
C HIS A 546 30.37 -17.73 7.74
N TRP A 547 30.45 -16.51 7.20
CA TRP A 547 31.44 -15.51 7.64
C TRP A 547 31.00 -14.71 8.88
N THR A 548 29.74 -14.81 9.26
CA THR A 548 29.14 -13.93 10.28
C THR A 548 29.85 -14.03 11.64
N VAL A 549 30.24 -15.24 12.06
CA VAL A 549 30.93 -15.44 13.34
C VAL A 549 32.33 -14.84 13.28
N GLU A 550 33.08 -15.12 12.21
CA GLU A 550 34.43 -14.57 12.02
C GLU A 550 34.41 -13.03 12.04
N GLN A 551 33.45 -12.41 11.36
CA GLN A 551 33.29 -10.95 11.28
C GLN A 551 32.95 -10.28 12.62
N ASN A 552 32.38 -11.03 13.56
CA ASN A 552 31.89 -10.51 14.84
C ASN A 552 32.65 -11.03 16.06
N THR A 553 33.81 -11.67 15.86
CA THR A 553 34.65 -12.20 16.94
C THR A 553 36.10 -11.75 16.78
N GLY A 554 36.94 -12.02 17.79
CA GLY A 554 38.37 -11.70 17.73
C GLY A 554 38.68 -10.21 17.67
N GLY A 555 37.81 -9.37 18.22
CA GLY A 555 37.95 -7.90 18.23
C GLY A 555 37.60 -7.22 16.90
N ARG A 556 37.14 -7.95 15.88
CA ARG A 556 36.73 -7.36 14.58
C ARG A 556 35.45 -6.54 14.66
N ASN A 557 34.54 -6.86 15.59
CA ASN A 557 33.40 -6.01 15.91
C ASN A 557 33.72 -5.20 17.19
N PRO A 558 33.79 -3.86 17.12
CA PRO A 558 34.13 -3.01 18.26
C PRO A 558 32.98 -2.84 19.28
N GLU A 559 31.76 -3.27 18.94
CA GLU A 559 30.60 -3.15 19.82
C GLU A 559 30.78 -3.93 21.13
N ALA A 560 30.23 -3.38 22.22
CA ALA A 560 30.43 -3.91 23.58
C ALA A 560 30.00 -5.38 23.75
N TRP A 561 28.97 -5.83 23.03
CA TRP A 561 28.48 -7.21 23.11
C TRP A 561 29.39 -8.22 22.39
N ALA A 562 30.20 -7.78 21.42
CA ALA A 562 30.99 -8.63 20.54
C ALA A 562 32.51 -8.58 20.80
N LYS A 563 33.00 -7.49 21.39
CA LYS A 563 34.43 -7.17 21.54
C LYS A 563 35.28 -8.32 22.11
N ASN A 564 34.73 -9.11 23.04
CA ASN A 564 35.46 -10.17 23.76
C ASN A 564 35.10 -11.60 23.29
N LEU A 565 34.26 -11.75 22.27
CA LEU A 565 33.85 -13.07 21.78
C LEU A 565 34.97 -13.75 21.00
N LYS A 566 35.14 -15.06 21.20
CA LYS A 566 36.09 -15.88 20.44
C LYS A 566 35.35 -16.77 19.46
N GLU A 567 35.91 -16.96 18.28
CA GLU A 567 35.34 -17.86 17.27
C GLU A 567 35.22 -19.30 17.81
N SER A 568 36.15 -19.71 18.68
CA SER A 568 36.17 -21.03 19.33
C SER A 568 34.98 -21.32 20.24
N ASP A 569 34.22 -20.29 20.61
CA ASP A 569 33.06 -20.41 21.52
C ASP A 569 31.80 -20.86 20.77
N PHE A 570 31.87 -21.00 19.44
CA PHE A 570 30.77 -21.33 18.56
C PHE A 570 31.07 -22.52 17.68
N GLU A 571 30.02 -23.23 17.27
CA GLU A 571 30.09 -24.39 16.37
C GLU A 571 28.95 -24.34 15.35
N LEU A 572 29.11 -25.10 14.26
CA LEU A 572 28.10 -25.26 13.22
C LEU A 572 27.33 -26.57 13.43
N LEU A 573 26.01 -26.51 13.25
CA LEU A 573 25.18 -27.71 13.15
C LEU A 573 25.16 -28.21 11.71
N CYS A 574 25.57 -29.46 11.51
CA CYS A 574 25.54 -30.10 10.20
C CYS A 574 24.19 -30.82 10.00
N PRO A 575 23.67 -30.92 8.76
CA PRO A 575 22.39 -31.59 8.49
C PRO A 575 22.32 -33.06 8.91
N ASP A 576 23.48 -33.73 9.00
CA ASP A 576 23.64 -35.11 9.46
C ASP A 576 23.53 -35.28 10.99
N GLY A 577 23.40 -34.17 11.73
CA GLY A 577 23.31 -34.15 13.19
C GLY A 577 24.65 -33.96 13.91
N THR A 578 25.77 -33.96 13.20
CA THR A 578 27.09 -33.67 13.77
C THR A 578 27.30 -32.17 14.00
N ARG A 579 28.36 -31.84 14.73
CA ARG A 579 28.82 -30.47 14.98
C ARG A 579 30.26 -30.33 14.51
N LYS A 580 30.57 -29.21 13.87
CA LYS A 580 31.92 -28.91 13.36
C LYS A 580 32.33 -27.49 13.70
N ALA A 581 33.64 -27.22 13.65
CA ALA A 581 34.16 -25.88 13.87
C ALA A 581 33.64 -24.89 12.81
N VAL A 582 33.56 -23.61 13.16
CA VAL A 582 33.10 -22.53 12.26
C VAL A 582 33.91 -22.48 10.96
N SER A 583 35.21 -22.75 11.02
CA SER A 583 36.12 -22.81 9.87
C SER A 583 35.81 -23.94 8.89
N GLU A 584 35.04 -24.96 9.29
CA GLU A 584 34.68 -26.11 8.46
C GLU A 584 33.36 -25.92 7.69
N ALA A 585 32.86 -24.69 7.53
CA ALA A 585 31.58 -24.41 6.87
C ALA A 585 31.43 -25.04 5.47
N LYS A 586 32.53 -25.20 4.72
CA LYS A 586 32.51 -25.90 3.42
C LYS A 586 32.04 -27.36 3.53
N ASN A 587 32.35 -28.03 4.63
CA ASN A 587 31.95 -29.41 4.90
C ASN A 587 30.74 -29.52 5.84
N CYS A 588 30.34 -28.40 6.48
CA CYS A 588 29.21 -28.33 7.42
C CYS A 588 28.36 -27.09 7.15
N HIS A 589 27.39 -27.21 6.24
CA HIS A 589 26.44 -26.15 5.91
C HIS A 589 25.07 -26.73 5.59
N LEU A 590 24.04 -25.89 5.62
CA LEU A 590 22.67 -26.28 5.31
C LEU A 590 22.45 -26.36 3.80
N ALA A 591 22.89 -25.34 3.08
CA ALA A 591 22.91 -25.31 1.62
C ALA A 591 23.82 -24.18 1.13
N ARG A 592 24.18 -24.25 -0.15
CA ARG A 592 24.82 -23.15 -0.87
C ARG A 592 23.77 -22.10 -1.24
N ALA A 593 24.12 -20.85 -1.05
CA ALA A 593 23.25 -19.70 -1.25
C ALA A 593 23.81 -18.81 -2.38
N PRO A 594 22.96 -18.32 -3.31
CA PRO A 594 23.38 -17.33 -4.29
C PRO A 594 23.77 -16.02 -3.57
N ASN A 595 24.73 -15.29 -4.14
CA ASN A 595 25.11 -13.97 -3.63
C ASN A 595 23.93 -12.99 -3.70
N HIS A 596 24.10 -11.84 -3.04
CA HIS A 596 23.14 -10.75 -3.19
C HIS A 596 23.31 -10.13 -4.58
N ALA A 597 22.22 -9.58 -5.12
CA ALA A 597 22.23 -8.98 -6.45
C ALA A 597 21.48 -7.67 -6.48
N VAL A 598 22.01 -6.74 -7.26
CA VAL A 598 21.29 -5.55 -7.69
C VAL A 598 20.23 -5.95 -8.69
N VAL A 599 18.98 -5.57 -8.45
CA VAL A 599 17.86 -5.80 -9.37
C VAL A 599 17.37 -4.48 -9.96
N SER A 600 16.82 -4.54 -11.16
CA SER A 600 16.18 -3.38 -11.82
C SER A 600 15.11 -3.83 -12.80
N ARG A 601 14.37 -2.88 -13.37
CA ARG A 601 13.48 -3.14 -14.52
C ARG A 601 14.31 -3.41 -15.78
N LYS A 602 13.76 -4.18 -16.72
CA LYS A 602 14.45 -4.55 -17.97
C LYS A 602 14.88 -3.33 -18.79
N ASP A 603 14.08 -2.26 -18.81
CA ASP A 603 14.37 -1.00 -19.51
C ASP A 603 15.52 -0.19 -18.88
N LYS A 604 15.79 -0.35 -17.59
CA LYS A 604 16.86 0.35 -16.86
C LYS A 604 18.10 -0.51 -16.59
N ALA A 605 18.04 -1.83 -16.79
CA ALA A 605 19.12 -2.76 -16.46
C ALA A 605 20.49 -2.36 -17.05
N ALA A 606 20.56 -2.01 -18.33
CA ALA A 606 21.81 -1.61 -18.96
C ALA A 606 22.38 -0.30 -18.37
N CYS A 607 21.50 0.68 -18.11
CA CYS A 607 21.85 1.93 -17.46
C CYS A 607 22.38 1.70 -16.03
N VAL A 608 21.66 0.89 -15.25
CA VAL A 608 22.04 0.51 -13.88
C VAL A 608 23.40 -0.17 -13.85
N SER A 609 23.63 -1.13 -14.75
CA SER A 609 24.93 -1.80 -14.85
C SER A 609 26.06 -0.81 -15.14
N LYS A 610 25.89 0.07 -16.13
CA LYS A 610 26.93 1.01 -16.56
C LYS A 610 27.31 1.99 -15.45
N LEU A 611 26.31 2.63 -14.83
CA LEU A 611 26.54 3.68 -13.84
C LEU A 611 27.12 3.10 -12.55
N LEU A 612 26.61 1.96 -12.06
CA LEU A 612 27.11 1.35 -10.83
C LEU A 612 28.55 0.84 -10.94
N LEU A 613 28.95 0.29 -12.09
CA LEU A 613 30.35 -0.10 -12.32
C LEU A 613 31.28 1.12 -12.34
N GLY A 614 30.80 2.27 -12.86
CA GLY A 614 31.51 3.55 -12.76
C GLY A 614 31.66 4.02 -11.31
N GLN A 615 30.56 4.00 -10.55
CA GLN A 615 30.54 4.37 -9.13
C GLN A 615 31.43 3.46 -8.27
N GLU A 616 31.47 2.16 -8.56
CA GLU A 616 32.40 1.23 -7.91
C GLU A 616 33.86 1.58 -8.21
N GLY A 617 34.19 2.01 -9.43
CA GLY A 617 35.55 2.45 -9.78
C GLY A 617 36.06 3.62 -8.94
N GLU A 618 35.16 4.50 -8.48
CA GLU A 618 35.48 5.67 -7.66
C GLU A 618 35.39 5.39 -6.15
N PHE A 619 34.37 4.66 -5.70
CA PHE A 619 34.02 4.51 -4.28
C PHE A 619 34.08 3.06 -3.75
N GLY A 620 34.59 2.12 -4.54
CA GLY A 620 34.65 0.69 -4.22
C GLY A 620 35.67 0.32 -3.14
N ALA A 621 35.95 -0.98 -3.02
CA ALA A 621 36.82 -1.54 -1.95
C ALA A 621 38.29 -1.11 -2.04
N GLN A 622 38.72 -0.50 -3.14
CA GLN A 622 40.07 0.04 -3.35
C GLN A 622 40.33 1.36 -2.59
N VAL A 623 39.29 2.02 -2.08
CA VAL A 623 39.43 3.26 -1.31
C VAL A 623 40.00 2.95 0.08
N SER A 624 41.18 3.49 0.39
CA SER A 624 41.92 3.17 1.62
C SER A 624 41.56 4.04 2.84
N ASP A 625 40.99 5.23 2.64
CA ASP A 625 40.62 6.16 3.72
C ASP A 625 39.11 6.46 3.72
N CYS A 626 38.34 5.55 4.31
CA CYS A 626 36.89 5.70 4.47
C CYS A 626 36.48 6.69 5.57
N SER A 627 37.44 7.33 6.27
CA SER A 627 37.14 8.34 7.28
C SER A 627 36.98 9.74 6.70
N LYS A 628 37.60 10.00 5.53
CA LYS A 628 37.56 11.28 4.82
C LYS A 628 36.86 11.21 3.47
N LYS A 629 36.73 10.01 2.91
CA LYS A 629 36.10 9.76 1.62
C LYS A 629 34.95 8.78 1.78
N PHE A 630 33.93 8.95 0.95
CA PHE A 630 32.83 8.01 0.88
C PHE A 630 33.31 6.64 0.39
N CYS A 631 32.89 5.58 1.09
CA CYS A 631 33.16 4.18 0.74
C CYS A 631 31.85 3.41 0.57
N LEU A 632 31.61 2.90 -0.64
CA LEU A 632 30.33 2.29 -0.99
C LEU A 632 30.06 0.98 -0.23
N PHE A 633 31.10 0.15 -0.04
CA PHE A 633 30.99 -1.16 0.60
C PHE A 633 31.40 -1.16 2.09
N SER A 634 31.47 0.02 2.72
CA SER A 634 31.69 0.16 4.17
C SER A 634 30.48 0.83 4.81
N SER A 635 30.12 0.49 6.04
CA SER A 635 29.03 1.16 6.76
C SER A 635 29.38 1.39 8.23
N GLU A 636 28.82 2.46 8.82
CA GLU A 636 29.01 2.79 10.25
C GLU A 636 28.34 1.78 11.19
N THR A 637 27.21 1.23 10.74
CA THR A 637 26.51 0.14 11.43
C THR A 637 26.87 -1.18 10.77
N ARG A 638 25.94 -1.80 10.03
CA ARG A 638 26.19 -3.02 9.27
C ARG A 638 25.31 -3.10 8.03
N ASP A 639 25.90 -3.56 6.93
CA ASP A 639 25.23 -3.95 5.67
C ASP A 639 24.28 -2.87 5.09
N LEU A 640 24.64 -1.58 5.20
CA LEU A 640 23.84 -0.49 4.63
C LEU A 640 24.03 -0.40 3.10
N LEU A 641 22.92 -0.51 2.35
CA LEU A 641 22.83 -0.54 0.86
C LEU A 641 23.41 -1.80 0.20
N PHE A 642 24.62 -2.19 0.62
CA PHE A 642 25.34 -3.38 0.22
C PHE A 642 25.89 -4.05 1.48
N ARG A 643 26.24 -5.33 1.39
CA ARG A 643 26.95 -5.99 2.48
C ARG A 643 28.36 -5.42 2.69
N ASP A 644 28.79 -5.33 3.94
CA ASP A 644 30.11 -4.77 4.29
C ASP A 644 31.29 -5.64 3.83
N ASP A 645 31.05 -6.91 3.53
CA ASP A 645 32.04 -7.83 3.00
C ASP A 645 32.09 -7.87 1.46
N THR A 646 31.32 -7.01 0.80
CA THR A 646 31.37 -6.84 -0.66
C THR A 646 32.74 -6.35 -1.07
N LYS A 647 33.38 -7.09 -1.98
CA LYS A 647 34.68 -6.75 -2.58
C LYS A 647 34.52 -6.03 -3.91
N CYS A 648 33.55 -6.45 -4.71
CA CYS A 648 33.23 -5.84 -5.99
C CYS A 648 31.82 -6.21 -6.46
N LEU A 649 31.33 -5.52 -7.50
CA LEU A 649 30.13 -5.91 -8.25
C LEU A 649 30.54 -6.63 -9.54
N VAL A 650 29.92 -7.77 -9.80
CA VAL A 650 30.17 -8.59 -11.00
C VAL A 650 29.05 -8.39 -12.00
N LYS A 651 29.41 -8.01 -13.23
CA LYS A 651 28.45 -7.91 -14.34
C LYS A 651 27.93 -9.31 -14.70
N LEU A 652 26.61 -9.47 -14.61
CA LEU A 652 25.93 -10.69 -15.03
C LEU A 652 25.80 -10.73 -16.57
N PRO A 653 25.70 -11.92 -17.17
CA PRO A 653 25.39 -12.04 -18.60
C PRO A 653 24.11 -11.27 -18.97
N ASP A 654 24.06 -10.72 -20.17
CA ASP A 654 22.84 -10.11 -20.69
C ASP A 654 21.73 -11.20 -20.78
N ASP A 655 20.46 -10.81 -20.62
CA ASP A 655 19.30 -11.72 -20.52
C ASP A 655 19.36 -12.76 -19.38
N THR A 656 20.13 -12.47 -18.32
CA THR A 656 20.07 -13.22 -17.07
C THR A 656 18.69 -13.04 -16.43
N THR A 657 18.01 -14.15 -16.16
CA THR A 657 16.77 -14.18 -15.38
C THR A 657 17.08 -14.52 -13.92
N TYR A 658 16.13 -14.25 -13.01
CA TYR A 658 16.31 -14.61 -11.60
C TYR A 658 16.48 -16.13 -11.44
N GLU A 659 15.85 -16.98 -12.25
CA GLU A 659 16.05 -18.43 -12.18
C GLU A 659 17.46 -18.85 -12.59
N LYS A 660 17.99 -18.25 -13.66
CA LYS A 660 19.37 -18.51 -14.11
C LYS A 660 20.39 -18.06 -13.06
N TYR A 661 20.17 -16.88 -12.47
CA TYR A 661 21.06 -16.32 -11.45
C TYR A 661 21.04 -17.12 -10.15
N LEU A 662 19.85 -17.44 -9.63
CA LEU A 662 19.69 -18.13 -8.36
C LEU A 662 20.00 -19.63 -8.46
N GLY A 663 19.85 -20.23 -9.65
CA GLY A 663 20.01 -21.65 -9.89
C GLY A 663 18.75 -22.48 -9.57
N ALA A 664 18.58 -23.59 -10.29
CA ALA A 664 17.38 -24.41 -10.21
C ALA A 664 17.15 -25.04 -8.82
N GLU A 665 18.22 -25.42 -8.12
CA GLU A 665 18.17 -26.01 -6.78
C GLU A 665 17.57 -25.01 -5.77
N TYR A 666 18.10 -23.78 -5.75
CA TYR A 666 17.62 -22.74 -4.84
C TYR A 666 16.18 -22.33 -5.15
N VAL A 667 15.85 -22.13 -6.44
CA VAL A 667 14.49 -21.81 -6.88
C VAL A 667 13.48 -22.87 -6.43
N THR A 668 13.86 -24.15 -6.54
CA THR A 668 13.00 -25.26 -6.11
C THR A 668 12.82 -25.28 -4.59
N ALA A 669 13.89 -25.04 -3.83
CA ALA A 669 13.83 -24.96 -2.36
C ALA A 669 12.92 -23.80 -1.90
N VAL A 670 13.10 -22.60 -2.46
CA VAL A 670 12.28 -21.42 -2.13
C VAL A 670 10.82 -21.65 -2.51
N ARG A 671 10.53 -22.24 -3.67
CA ARG A 671 9.15 -22.55 -4.11
C ARG A 671 8.41 -23.43 -3.11
N ASN A 672 9.10 -24.39 -2.48
CA ASN A 672 8.50 -25.24 -1.46
C ASN A 672 8.17 -24.47 -0.18
N VAL A 673 9.06 -23.58 0.26
CA VAL A 673 8.85 -22.73 1.44
C VAL A 673 7.80 -21.64 1.19
N LYS A 674 7.67 -21.15 -0.04
CA LYS A 674 6.66 -20.15 -0.38
C LYS A 674 5.23 -20.66 -0.28
N LYS A 675 5.00 -21.98 -0.24
CA LYS A 675 3.71 -22.55 0.19
C LYS A 675 3.36 -22.18 1.64
N CYS A 676 4.37 -21.86 2.45
CA CYS A 676 4.28 -21.40 3.83
C CYS A 676 4.46 -19.89 3.98
N SER A 677 4.47 -19.13 2.89
CA SER A 677 4.68 -17.68 2.95
C SER A 677 3.50 -17.03 3.68
N THR A 678 3.82 -16.21 4.70
CA THR A 678 2.90 -15.26 5.33
C THR A 678 2.67 -14.03 4.48
N SER A 679 3.57 -13.73 3.52
CA SER A 679 3.25 -12.85 2.39
C SER A 679 2.33 -13.60 1.44
N GLU A 680 1.04 -13.25 1.50
CA GLU A 680 -0.05 -13.95 0.84
C GLU A 680 0.19 -14.14 -0.66
N PRO A 681 0.02 -15.38 -1.14
CA PRO A 681 -1.05 -15.60 -2.09
C PRO A 681 -1.87 -16.83 -1.71
N ARG A 682 -2.93 -16.64 -0.90
CA ARG A 682 -3.99 -17.64 -0.72
C ARG A 682 -4.92 -17.67 -1.94
N ALA A 683 -4.39 -18.00 -3.11
CA ALA A 683 -5.20 -18.20 -4.33
C ALA A 683 -5.08 -19.61 -4.94
N THR A 684 -4.15 -20.47 -4.49
CA THR A 684 -3.93 -21.78 -5.11
C THR A 684 -4.36 -22.99 -4.27
N SER A 685 -4.85 -22.79 -3.04
CA SER A 685 -5.26 -23.90 -2.15
C SER A 685 -6.70 -24.40 -2.39
N LEU A 686 -7.60 -23.56 -2.90
CA LEU A 686 -9.01 -23.93 -3.10
C LEU A 686 -9.25 -24.88 -4.29
N LEU A 687 -8.31 -24.99 -5.23
CA LEU A 687 -8.43 -25.90 -6.38
C LEU A 687 -7.99 -27.35 -6.09
N ARG A 688 -7.41 -27.65 -4.91
CA ARG A 688 -7.06 -29.03 -4.52
C ARG A 688 -8.11 -29.73 -3.65
N HIS A 689 -8.92 -28.99 -2.89
CA HIS A 689 -9.95 -29.59 -2.04
C HIS A 689 -11.24 -29.99 -2.76
N LEU A 690 -11.44 -29.55 -4.01
CA LEU A 690 -12.51 -30.05 -4.87
C LEU A 690 -12.18 -31.41 -5.54
N ARG A 691 -10.97 -31.96 -5.35
CA ARG A 691 -10.54 -33.23 -5.94
C ARG A 691 -10.73 -34.47 -5.06
N THR A 692 -11.18 -34.33 -3.81
CA THR A 692 -11.29 -35.47 -2.87
C THR A 692 -12.70 -35.79 -2.39
N ARG A 693 -13.75 -35.11 -2.88
CA ARG A 693 -15.15 -35.40 -2.49
C ARG A 693 -16.06 -35.89 -3.61
N ALA A 694 -15.52 -36.18 -4.79
CA ALA A 694 -16.26 -36.76 -5.91
C ALA A 694 -15.85 -38.21 -6.20
N PHE A 695 -15.73 -39.06 -5.17
CA PHE A 695 -15.71 -40.52 -5.31
C PHE A 695 -16.19 -41.13 -3.99
N SER A 696 -17.50 -41.33 -3.87
CA SER A 696 -18.18 -42.38 -3.09
C SER A 696 -19.64 -41.98 -2.93
N MET A 697 -20.47 -42.43 -3.87
CA MET A 697 -21.90 -42.62 -3.65
C MET A 697 -22.13 -44.09 -3.30
N ALA A 698 -23.13 -44.30 -2.44
CA ALA A 698 -23.82 -45.54 -2.08
C ALA A 698 -23.16 -46.43 -1.00
N SER A 699 -23.77 -46.47 0.20
CA SER A 699 -24.62 -47.60 0.61
C SER A 699 -25.11 -47.45 2.07
N ALA A 700 -26.41 -47.70 2.25
CA ALA A 700 -27.05 -48.42 3.36
C ALA A 700 -26.88 -47.97 4.84
N ASP A 701 -28.03 -47.52 5.36
CA ASP A 701 -28.77 -48.07 6.50
C ASP A 701 -28.50 -47.69 7.97
N SER A 702 -29.64 -47.67 8.67
CA SER A 702 -29.92 -47.25 10.03
C SER A 702 -29.58 -48.34 11.08
N ARG A 703 -29.02 -47.96 12.24
CA ARG A 703 -29.41 -48.38 13.62
C ARG A 703 -28.31 -48.18 14.70
N ARG A 704 -28.65 -47.36 15.71
CA ARG A 704 -28.73 -47.63 17.17
C ARG A 704 -27.53 -48.18 18.00
N VAL A 705 -27.33 -47.52 19.16
CA VAL A 705 -26.68 -47.94 20.44
C VAL A 705 -25.14 -47.99 20.40
N GLY A 706 -24.35 -47.54 21.38
CA GLY A 706 -24.56 -46.94 22.70
C GLY A 706 -23.20 -46.71 23.39
N ASP A 707 -23.18 -45.68 24.23
CA ASP A 707 -22.40 -45.40 25.45
C ASP A 707 -21.01 -46.03 25.74
N SER A 708 -20.09 -45.15 26.18
CA SER A 708 -18.95 -45.30 27.13
C SER A 708 -17.85 -44.28 26.75
N GLY A 709 -17.71 -43.12 27.42
CA GLY A 709 -17.14 -42.92 28.76
C GLY A 709 -15.61 -43.05 28.69
N GLY A 710 -14.74 -42.09 29.02
CA GLY A 710 -14.81 -40.79 29.70
C GLY A 710 -13.45 -40.57 30.39
N ALA A 711 -12.91 -39.35 30.37
CA ALA A 711 -11.91 -38.87 31.35
C ALA A 711 -11.73 -37.35 31.24
N GLY A 712 -12.13 -36.62 32.28
CA GLY A 712 -11.95 -35.17 32.38
C GLY A 712 -12.88 -34.49 33.40
N GLY A 713 -13.01 -35.07 34.60
CA GLY A 713 -13.79 -34.50 35.70
C GLY A 713 -12.90 -34.08 36.86
N THR A 714 -12.80 -32.76 37.11
CA THR A 714 -12.40 -32.18 38.40
C THR A 714 -12.99 -30.77 38.51
N PHE A 715 -14.31 -30.62 38.57
CA PHE A 715 -14.96 -29.39 39.07
C PHE A 715 -16.46 -29.55 39.39
N GLN A 716 -17.07 -30.68 38.99
CA GLN A 716 -18.50 -30.93 39.17
C GLN A 716 -18.98 -31.12 40.64
N PRO A 717 -18.26 -31.84 41.54
CA PRO A 717 -18.80 -32.12 42.88
C PRO A 717 -18.84 -30.88 43.80
N TYR A 718 -18.02 -29.87 43.53
CA TYR A 718 -18.01 -28.62 44.32
C TYR A 718 -19.22 -27.73 44.01
N LEU A 719 -19.65 -27.72 42.74
CA LEU A 719 -20.81 -26.94 42.30
C LEU A 719 -22.13 -27.52 42.86
N ASP A 720 -22.22 -28.84 42.98
CA ASP A 720 -23.41 -29.49 43.52
C ASP A 720 -23.52 -29.28 45.05
N SER A 721 -22.41 -29.22 45.77
CA SER A 721 -22.39 -28.88 47.21
C SER A 721 -22.80 -27.42 47.47
N LEU A 722 -22.32 -26.48 46.65
CA LEU A 722 -22.71 -25.06 46.72
C LEU A 722 -24.19 -24.85 46.38
N ARG A 723 -24.74 -25.67 45.46
CA ARG A 723 -26.14 -25.61 45.06
C ARG A 723 -27.08 -26.05 46.19
N GLN A 724 -26.68 -27.04 46.98
CA GLN A 724 -27.44 -27.52 48.14
C GLN A 724 -27.44 -26.51 49.30
N GLU A 725 -26.33 -25.83 49.59
CA GLU A 725 -26.31 -24.79 50.63
C GLU A 725 -27.10 -23.52 50.25
N LEU A 726 -27.13 -23.16 48.97
CA LEU A 726 -27.86 -21.98 48.49
C LEU A 726 -29.38 -22.16 48.42
N GLN A 727 -29.90 -23.39 48.46
CA GLN A 727 -31.34 -23.67 48.52
C GLN A 727 -31.94 -23.65 49.95
N GLN A 728 -31.10 -23.61 50.99
CA GLN A 728 -31.54 -23.56 52.39
C GLN A 728 -31.70 -22.15 52.97
N ARG A 729 -31.45 -21.09 52.18
CA ARG A 729 -31.67 -19.70 52.61
C ARG A 729 -32.85 -19.07 51.90
N ASP A 730 -33.66 -18.35 52.67
CA ASP A 730 -34.92 -17.72 52.28
C ASP A 730 -34.84 -17.07 50.87
N PRO A 731 -35.68 -17.48 49.90
CA PRO A 731 -35.59 -17.01 48.52
C PRO A 731 -35.82 -15.50 48.38
N THR A 732 -36.51 -14.90 49.34
CA THR A 732 -36.68 -13.44 49.45
C THR A 732 -35.36 -12.73 49.73
N LEU A 733 -34.54 -13.24 50.66
CA LEU A 733 -33.30 -12.60 51.08
C LEU A 733 -32.21 -12.71 50.00
N LEU A 734 -32.17 -13.83 49.27
CA LEU A 734 -31.27 -14.04 48.14
C LEU A 734 -31.64 -13.15 46.93
N SER A 735 -32.94 -12.98 46.66
CA SER A 735 -33.42 -12.09 45.60
C SER A 735 -33.11 -10.61 45.90
N VAL A 736 -33.22 -10.20 47.17
CA VAL A 736 -32.89 -8.84 47.61
C VAL A 736 -31.39 -8.58 47.52
N LEU A 737 -30.55 -9.54 47.94
CA LEU A 737 -29.09 -9.42 47.83
C LEU A 737 -28.62 -9.36 46.37
N VAL A 738 -29.18 -10.19 45.49
CA VAL A 738 -28.86 -10.14 44.05
C VAL A 738 -29.33 -8.83 43.43
N SER A 739 -30.52 -8.34 43.79
CA SER A 739 -31.04 -7.05 43.31
C SER A 739 -30.16 -5.89 43.78
N LEU A 740 -29.73 -5.89 45.03
CA LEU A 740 -28.78 -4.90 45.57
C LEU A 740 -27.45 -4.97 44.86
N LEU A 741 -26.92 -6.16 44.58
CA LEU A 741 -25.63 -6.35 43.91
C LEU A 741 -25.67 -5.91 42.45
N VAL A 742 -26.79 -6.13 41.74
CA VAL A 742 -27.04 -5.62 40.39
C VAL A 742 -27.15 -4.09 40.39
N VAL A 743 -27.84 -3.50 41.36
CA VAL A 743 -27.90 -2.03 41.52
C VAL A 743 -26.51 -1.45 41.85
N LEU A 744 -25.72 -2.11 42.68
CA LEU A 744 -24.39 -1.66 43.05
C LEU A 744 -23.41 -1.78 41.87
N LEU A 745 -23.46 -2.89 41.12
CA LEU A 745 -22.69 -3.08 39.90
C LEU A 745 -23.10 -2.08 38.81
N THR A 746 -24.39 -1.80 38.64
CA THR A 746 -24.86 -0.79 37.70
C THR A 746 -24.50 0.62 38.14
N LEU A 747 -24.50 0.96 39.42
CA LEU A 747 -24.00 2.25 39.93
C LEU A 747 -22.48 2.38 39.80
N VAL A 748 -21.72 1.30 39.98
CA VAL A 748 -20.27 1.27 39.78
C VAL A 748 -19.92 1.36 38.30
N LEU A 749 -20.61 0.62 37.43
CA LEU A 749 -20.51 0.73 35.97
C LEU A 749 -20.97 2.12 35.51
N TRP A 750 -22.05 2.67 36.07
CA TRP A 750 -22.50 4.04 35.77
C TRP A 750 -21.43 5.04 36.21
N LYS A 751 -20.83 4.90 37.40
CA LYS A 751 -19.75 5.79 37.86
C LYS A 751 -18.48 5.63 37.01
N PHE A 752 -18.18 4.44 36.51
CA PHE A 752 -17.04 4.16 35.63
C PHE A 752 -17.27 4.62 34.18
N ILE A 753 -18.52 4.57 33.70
CA ILE A 753 -18.94 5.05 32.38
C ILE A 753 -19.13 6.57 32.39
N TRP A 754 -19.62 7.17 33.49
CA TRP A 754 -19.65 8.62 33.69
C TRP A 754 -18.29 9.21 34.06
N SER A 755 -17.34 8.44 34.63
CA SER A 755 -15.96 8.91 34.79
C SER A 755 -15.15 8.85 33.51
N ARG A 756 -15.67 8.26 32.43
CA ARG A 756 -15.17 8.42 31.06
C ARG A 756 -15.88 9.59 30.36
N LYS A 757 -15.92 10.76 31.01
CA LYS A 757 -15.94 12.01 30.23
C LYS A 757 -14.61 12.06 29.48
N SER A 758 -14.66 11.85 28.17
CA SER A 758 -13.58 12.22 27.26
C SER A 758 -13.29 13.71 27.46
N SER A 759 -12.34 14.05 28.32
CA SER A 759 -11.82 15.41 28.34
C SER A 759 -10.99 15.52 27.06
N GLN A 760 -11.46 16.27 26.07
CA GLN A 760 -10.60 16.69 24.97
C GLN A 760 -9.40 17.41 25.60
N ARG A 761 -8.17 16.88 25.41
CA ARG A 761 -6.91 17.48 25.92
C ARG A 761 -5.95 17.87 24.80
N ALA A 762 -6.30 17.63 23.53
CA ALA A 762 -5.40 17.87 22.41
C ALA A 762 -5.37 19.34 22.00
N VAL A 763 -4.17 19.86 21.72
CA VAL A 763 -3.94 21.16 21.10
C VAL A 763 -3.23 20.93 19.78
N LEU A 764 -3.86 21.33 18.68
CA LEU A 764 -3.33 21.10 17.33
C LEU A 764 -2.50 22.31 16.88
N LEU A 765 -1.25 22.10 16.47
CA LEU A 765 -0.44 23.10 15.78
C LEU A 765 -0.62 22.92 14.27
N VAL A 766 -1.21 23.91 13.60
CA VAL A 766 -1.65 23.84 12.21
C VAL A 766 -1.11 25.05 11.44
N GLY A 767 -0.78 24.93 10.17
CA GLY A 767 -0.25 26.05 9.36
C GLY A 767 0.60 25.56 8.18
N LEU A 768 0.96 26.47 7.26
CA LEU A 768 1.75 26.16 6.06
C LEU A 768 3.16 25.62 6.41
N CYS A 769 3.86 25.06 5.41
CA CYS A 769 5.29 24.75 5.54
C CYS A 769 6.08 25.99 5.99
N ASP A 770 7.19 25.76 6.68
CA ASP A 770 8.11 26.79 7.16
C ASP A 770 7.55 27.82 8.16
N SER A 771 6.26 27.79 8.53
CA SER A 771 5.70 28.69 9.56
C SER A 771 6.27 28.49 10.97
N GLY A 772 7.05 27.43 11.19
CA GLY A 772 7.77 27.17 12.44
C GLY A 772 7.02 26.33 13.48
N LYS A 773 5.97 25.61 13.07
CA LYS A 773 5.16 24.71 13.93
C LYS A 773 6.00 23.71 14.73
N THR A 774 6.88 22.98 14.04
CA THR A 774 7.71 21.93 14.64
C THR A 774 8.75 22.51 15.59
N LEU A 775 9.35 23.66 15.25
CA LEU A 775 10.25 24.38 16.15
C LEU A 775 9.51 24.86 17.41
N LEU A 776 8.28 25.38 17.25
CA LEU A 776 7.40 25.76 18.37
C LEU A 776 7.05 24.56 19.26
N PHE A 777 6.72 23.41 18.65
CA PHE A 777 6.45 22.16 19.36
C PHE A 777 7.65 21.73 20.21
N VAL A 778 8.85 21.69 19.62
CA VAL A 778 10.08 21.30 20.33
C VAL A 778 10.42 22.30 21.45
N ARG A 779 10.28 23.61 21.20
CA ARG A 779 10.51 24.67 22.19
C ARG A 779 9.56 24.55 23.38
N LEU A 780 8.26 24.33 23.15
CA LEU A 780 7.27 24.17 24.22
C LEU A 780 7.56 22.93 25.09
N LEU A 781 8.13 21.87 24.52
CA LEU A 781 8.38 20.63 25.27
C LEU A 781 9.74 20.59 25.98
N THR A 782 10.76 21.19 25.37
CA THR A 782 12.16 21.02 25.82
C THR A 782 12.80 22.33 26.28
N GLY A 783 12.24 23.48 25.91
CA GLY A 783 12.87 24.79 26.06
C GLY A 783 14.04 25.06 25.10
N LEU A 784 14.54 24.05 24.38
CA LEU A 784 15.77 24.12 23.59
C LEU A 784 15.50 24.39 22.10
N TYR A 785 16.42 25.11 21.46
CA TYR A 785 16.44 25.28 20.01
C TYR A 785 16.86 23.98 19.33
N ARG A 786 16.23 23.65 18.20
CA ARG A 786 16.63 22.55 17.31
C ARG A 786 16.37 22.96 15.88
N ASP A 787 17.28 22.62 14.97
CA ASP A 787 16.99 22.73 13.54
C ASP A 787 15.92 21.72 13.17
N THR A 788 14.84 22.21 12.57
CA THR A 788 13.68 21.40 12.19
C THR A 788 13.51 21.37 10.68
N GLN A 789 13.21 20.20 10.14
CA GLN A 789 12.79 20.01 8.75
C GLN A 789 11.27 19.91 8.67
N THR A 790 10.71 19.90 7.46
CA THR A 790 9.27 19.76 7.24
C THR A 790 8.75 18.41 7.76
N SER A 791 7.84 18.44 8.73
CA SER A 791 7.21 17.22 9.28
C SER A 791 6.39 16.49 8.21
N ILE A 792 6.68 15.20 8.01
CA ILE A 792 5.95 14.29 7.10
C ILE A 792 4.88 13.48 7.87
N THR A 793 4.97 13.41 9.21
CA THR A 793 4.02 12.72 10.10
C THR A 793 3.69 13.59 11.32
N ASP A 794 2.58 13.28 12.01
CA ASP A 794 2.21 13.98 13.23
C ASP A 794 3.16 13.67 14.39
N SER A 795 3.56 14.69 15.15
CA SER A 795 4.31 14.53 16.40
C SER A 795 3.41 14.87 17.58
N SER A 796 3.29 13.97 18.55
CA SER A 796 2.45 14.19 19.73
C SER A 796 3.23 14.01 21.03
N ALA A 797 3.01 14.91 21.99
CA ALA A 797 3.66 14.86 23.30
C ALA A 797 2.80 15.52 24.37
N VAL A 798 3.01 15.09 25.62
CA VAL A 798 2.31 15.66 26.78
C VAL A 798 3.02 16.94 27.22
N TYR A 799 2.33 18.08 27.15
CA TYR A 799 2.77 19.36 27.66
C TYR A 799 2.26 19.58 29.07
N ARG A 800 3.18 19.81 30.01
CA ARG A 800 2.87 20.12 31.41
C ARG A 800 2.83 21.62 31.58
N VAL A 801 1.66 22.15 31.96
CA VAL A 801 1.52 23.58 32.21
C VAL A 801 2.21 23.93 33.52
N ASN A 802 3.02 25.00 33.52
CA ASN A 802 3.81 25.47 34.67
C ASN A 802 2.99 26.06 35.84
N ASN A 803 1.69 25.76 35.95
CA ASN A 803 0.85 26.15 37.09
C ASN A 803 0.64 24.96 38.04
N ASN A 804 0.66 25.21 39.36
CA ASN A 804 0.56 24.28 40.49
C ASN A 804 -0.71 23.37 40.56
N ARG A 805 -1.38 23.08 39.45
CA ARG A 805 -2.65 22.32 39.37
C ARG A 805 -2.62 21.10 38.45
N GLY A 806 -1.47 20.47 38.22
CA GLY A 806 -1.41 19.12 37.61
C GLY A 806 -2.12 18.93 36.25
N ASN A 807 -2.48 20.01 35.55
CA ASN A 807 -3.20 19.96 34.28
C ASN A 807 -2.18 19.79 33.14
N SER A 808 -2.26 18.66 32.44
CA SER A 808 -1.51 18.40 31.22
C SER A 808 -2.38 18.54 29.96
N LEU A 809 -1.79 19.05 28.89
CA LEU A 809 -2.33 19.08 27.54
C LEU A 809 -1.55 18.10 26.65
N THR A 810 -2.14 17.66 25.55
CA THR A 810 -1.42 16.90 24.51
C THR A 810 -1.20 17.83 23.32
N LEU A 811 0.04 18.26 23.11
CA LEU A 811 0.41 19.01 21.91
C LEU A 811 0.53 18.04 20.73
N ILE A 812 0.00 18.41 19.58
CA ILE A 812 0.10 17.64 18.33
C ILE A 812 0.56 18.59 17.21
N ASP A 813 1.78 18.38 16.71
CA ASP A 813 2.30 19.06 15.51
C ASP A 813 1.79 18.36 14.25
N LEU A 814 1.12 19.10 13.37
CA LEU A 814 0.60 18.56 12.10
C LEU A 814 1.51 18.94 10.91
N PRO A 815 1.74 18.01 9.95
CA PRO A 815 2.40 18.31 8.69
C PRO A 815 1.83 19.52 7.96
N GLY A 816 2.71 20.44 7.52
CA GLY A 816 2.31 21.64 6.77
C GLY A 816 2.19 21.45 5.25
N HIS A 817 2.69 20.33 4.71
CA HIS A 817 2.74 20.08 3.28
C HIS A 817 1.33 19.96 2.68
N GLU A 818 1.11 20.48 1.47
CA GLU A 818 -0.22 20.58 0.83
C GLU A 818 -0.94 19.23 0.71
N SER A 819 -0.20 18.19 0.31
CA SER A 819 -0.75 16.84 0.17
C SER A 819 -1.15 16.16 1.48
N LEU A 820 -0.63 16.62 2.63
CA LEU A 820 -0.80 15.94 3.93
C LEU A 820 -1.69 16.73 4.90
N ARG A 821 -1.64 18.07 4.86
CA ARG A 821 -2.18 18.94 5.92
C ARG A 821 -3.67 18.70 6.22
N LEU A 822 -4.50 18.46 5.21
CA LEU A 822 -5.94 18.19 5.38
C LEU A 822 -6.22 16.79 5.92
N GLN A 823 -5.49 15.78 5.45
CA GLN A 823 -5.64 14.40 5.93
C GLN A 823 -5.37 14.29 7.43
N PHE A 824 -4.31 14.96 7.91
CA PHE A 824 -3.97 14.96 9.33
C PHE A 824 -4.92 15.84 10.16
N LEU A 825 -5.39 16.97 9.63
CA LEU A 825 -6.41 17.78 10.30
C LEU A 825 -7.70 16.98 10.52
N GLU A 826 -8.19 16.28 9.50
CA GLU A 826 -9.37 15.39 9.61
C GLU A 826 -9.22 14.32 10.70
N ARG A 827 -8.02 13.73 10.79
CA ARG A 827 -7.73 12.68 11.77
C ARG A 827 -7.80 13.18 13.21
N PHE A 828 -7.39 14.43 13.47
CA PHE A 828 -7.24 14.96 14.83
C PHE A 828 -8.29 15.99 15.26
N LYS A 829 -9.06 16.58 14.34
CA LYS A 829 -10.01 17.67 14.65
C LYS A 829 -11.06 17.30 15.69
N SER A 830 -11.54 16.05 15.73
CA SER A 830 -12.54 15.59 16.71
C SER A 830 -12.01 15.53 18.16
N SER A 831 -10.69 15.43 18.33
CA SER A 831 -10.01 15.34 19.64
C SER A 831 -9.54 16.70 20.15
N ALA A 832 -9.62 17.75 19.32
CA ALA A 832 -9.09 19.08 19.60
C ALA A 832 -9.88 19.79 20.70
N ARG A 833 -9.17 20.19 21.76
CA ARG A 833 -9.62 21.19 22.74
C ARG A 833 -9.31 22.60 22.25
N ALA A 834 -8.21 22.75 21.54
CA ALA A 834 -7.75 24.01 20.97
C ALA A 834 -6.99 23.81 19.65
N VAL A 835 -7.02 24.83 18.80
CA VAL A 835 -6.27 24.91 17.54
C VAL A 835 -5.39 26.16 17.59
N VAL A 836 -4.09 25.97 17.35
CA VAL A 836 -3.11 27.05 17.19
C VAL A 836 -2.68 27.06 15.73
N PHE A 837 -3.16 28.04 14.98
CA PHE A 837 -2.83 28.25 13.59
C PHE A 837 -1.59 29.15 13.47
N VAL A 838 -0.46 28.57 13.09
CA VAL A 838 0.86 29.22 13.05
C VAL A 838 1.11 29.83 11.68
N VAL A 839 1.33 31.14 11.66
CA VAL A 839 1.59 31.95 10.47
C VAL A 839 3.04 32.43 10.47
N ASP A 840 3.73 32.32 9.34
CA ASP A 840 5.02 32.99 9.13
C ASP A 840 4.81 34.48 8.92
N SER A 841 5.12 35.29 9.92
CA SER A 841 4.91 36.74 9.86
C SER A 841 5.86 37.44 8.88
N ALA A 842 7.02 36.85 8.58
CA ALA A 842 8.02 37.42 7.67
C ALA A 842 7.69 37.15 6.20
N ALA A 843 7.19 35.95 5.90
CA ALA A 843 6.78 35.55 4.54
C ALA A 843 5.33 35.92 4.21
N PHE A 844 4.52 36.33 5.20
CA PHE A 844 3.08 36.53 5.09
C PHE A 844 2.62 37.34 3.86
N GLN A 845 3.33 38.40 3.51
CA GLN A 845 2.97 39.27 2.37
C GLN A 845 2.93 38.50 1.03
N ARG A 846 3.76 37.46 0.88
CA ARG A 846 3.83 36.62 -0.33
C ARG A 846 2.85 35.44 -0.27
N GLU A 847 2.54 34.97 0.93
CA GLU A 847 1.76 33.74 1.17
C GLU A 847 0.30 34.00 1.61
N VAL A 848 -0.12 35.27 1.67
CA VAL A 848 -1.43 35.68 2.23
C VAL A 848 -2.61 34.88 1.65
N LYS A 849 -2.58 34.54 0.36
CA LYS A 849 -3.63 33.75 -0.31
C LYS A 849 -3.67 32.31 0.19
N ASP A 850 -2.53 31.64 0.22
CA ASP A 850 -2.41 30.25 0.65
C ASP A 850 -2.73 30.10 2.14
N VAL A 851 -2.30 31.08 2.95
CA VAL A 851 -2.62 31.15 4.38
C VAL A 851 -4.13 31.35 4.56
N ALA A 852 -4.75 32.27 3.83
CA ALA A 852 -6.18 32.55 3.92
C ALA A 852 -7.04 31.35 3.46
N GLU A 853 -6.66 30.69 2.36
CA GLU A 853 -7.38 29.51 1.88
C GLU A 853 -7.31 28.35 2.88
N PHE A 854 -6.14 28.08 3.44
CA PHE A 854 -6.01 27.02 4.44
C PHE A 854 -6.77 27.39 5.72
N LEU A 855 -6.62 28.63 6.21
CA LEU A 855 -7.33 29.12 7.39
C LEU A 855 -8.86 29.05 7.21
N TYR A 856 -9.38 29.38 6.03
CA TYR A 856 -10.81 29.26 5.71
C TYR A 856 -11.31 27.85 5.99
N GLN A 857 -10.57 26.83 5.52
CA GLN A 857 -10.92 25.43 5.73
C GLN A 857 -10.88 25.04 7.21
N VAL A 858 -9.80 25.40 7.93
CA VAL A 858 -9.66 25.08 9.37
C VAL A 858 -10.77 25.73 10.21
N LEU A 859 -11.19 26.95 9.88
CA LEU A 859 -12.29 27.63 10.57
C LEU A 859 -13.64 26.96 10.33
N ILE A 860 -13.95 26.58 9.09
CA ILE A 860 -15.18 25.83 8.76
C ILE A 860 -15.22 24.51 9.52
N ASP A 861 -14.12 23.75 9.49
CA ASP A 861 -14.00 22.48 10.21
C ASP A 861 -14.15 22.64 11.71
N SER A 862 -13.57 23.70 12.29
CA SER A 862 -13.66 23.98 13.73
C SER A 862 -15.08 24.39 14.17
N MET A 863 -15.82 25.12 13.32
CA MET A 863 -17.22 25.49 13.57
C MET A 863 -18.17 24.30 13.50
N GLY A 864 -17.85 23.29 12.67
CA GLY A 864 -18.67 22.09 12.51
C GLY A 864 -18.57 21.08 13.67
N LEU A 865 -17.68 21.29 14.64
CA LEU A 865 -17.48 20.38 15.76
C LEU A 865 -18.54 20.59 16.87
N LYS A 866 -19.04 19.48 17.43
CA LYS A 866 -19.99 19.48 18.56
C LYS A 866 -19.49 20.27 19.78
N ASN A 867 -18.19 20.22 20.03
CA ASN A 867 -17.51 21.07 21.01
C ASN A 867 -16.56 21.99 20.24
N THR A 868 -16.88 23.28 20.18
CA THR A 868 -16.08 24.25 19.44
C THR A 868 -14.73 24.48 20.14
N PRO A 869 -13.59 24.22 19.48
CA PRO A 869 -12.28 24.38 20.09
C PRO A 869 -11.94 25.86 20.29
N SER A 870 -11.09 26.16 21.27
CA SER A 870 -10.48 27.51 21.38
C SER A 870 -9.50 27.72 20.23
N PHE A 871 -9.52 28.90 19.61
CA PHE A 871 -8.77 29.15 18.38
C PHE A 871 -7.80 30.32 18.54
N LEU A 872 -6.53 30.08 18.24
CA LEU A 872 -5.47 31.07 18.29
C LEU A 872 -4.77 31.12 16.93
N ILE A 873 -4.51 32.33 16.43
CA ILE A 873 -3.58 32.57 15.33
C ILE A 873 -2.27 33.07 15.93
N ALA A 874 -1.22 32.24 15.83
CA ALA A 874 0.12 32.56 16.32
C ALA A 874 0.96 33.12 15.16
N CYS A 875 1.18 34.43 15.19
CA CYS A 875 2.02 35.17 14.25
C CYS A 875 3.50 34.99 14.65
N ASN A 876 4.11 33.92 14.12
CA ASN A 876 5.46 33.49 14.46
C ASN A 876 6.54 34.20 13.63
N LYS A 877 7.81 34.08 14.05
CA LYS A 877 9.01 34.69 13.45
C LYS A 877 9.11 36.21 13.58
N GLN A 878 8.63 36.76 14.70
CA GLN A 878 8.74 38.20 15.00
C GLN A 878 10.17 38.68 15.28
N ASP A 879 11.14 37.76 15.35
CA ASP A 879 12.58 38.05 15.40
C ASP A 879 13.14 38.58 14.06
N ILE A 880 12.39 38.43 12.96
CA ILE A 880 12.82 38.87 11.63
C ILE A 880 12.31 40.30 11.38
N ALA A 881 13.19 41.22 10.98
CA ALA A 881 12.87 42.64 10.81
C ALA A 881 11.71 42.95 9.85
N MET A 882 11.43 42.06 8.89
CA MET A 882 10.33 42.22 7.91
C MET A 882 9.01 41.59 8.38
N ALA A 883 8.94 41.06 9.60
CA ALA A 883 7.75 40.44 10.16
C ALA A 883 6.57 41.41 10.27
N LYS A 884 5.38 40.95 9.91
CA LYS A 884 4.13 41.71 10.07
C LYS A 884 3.57 41.53 11.48
N SER A 885 3.04 42.61 12.06
CA SER A 885 2.34 42.54 13.34
C SER A 885 1.04 41.75 13.22
N ALA A 886 0.59 41.16 14.33
CA ALA A 886 -0.66 40.43 14.42
C ALA A 886 -1.86 41.27 13.95
N LYS A 887 -1.87 42.58 14.26
CA LYS A 887 -2.92 43.50 13.82
C LYS A 887 -2.97 43.64 12.30
N LEU A 888 -1.81 43.72 11.64
CA LEU A 888 -1.74 43.83 10.18
C LEU A 888 -2.10 42.51 9.51
N ILE A 889 -1.64 41.38 10.06
CA ILE A 889 -2.00 40.03 9.59
C ILE A 889 -3.51 39.83 9.69
N GLN A 890 -4.13 40.21 10.80
CA GLN A 890 -5.59 40.15 10.98
C GLN A 890 -6.32 40.94 9.88
N GLN A 891 -5.96 42.20 9.65
CA GLN A 891 -6.60 43.05 8.63
C GLN A 891 -6.47 42.48 7.21
N GLN A 892 -5.30 41.93 6.86
CA GLN A 892 -5.08 41.34 5.54
C GLN A 892 -5.84 40.00 5.37
N LEU A 893 -5.88 39.16 6.41
CA LEU A 893 -6.67 37.93 6.40
C LEU A 893 -8.17 38.22 6.31
N GLU A 894 -8.68 39.24 7.02
CA GLU A 894 -10.08 39.62 6.94
C GLU A 894 -10.48 40.00 5.51
N LYS A 895 -9.62 40.76 4.82
CA LYS A 895 -9.81 41.14 3.42
C LYS A 895 -9.81 39.92 2.48
N GLU A 896 -8.81 39.03 2.59
CA GLU A 896 -8.72 37.85 1.71
C GLU A 896 -9.82 36.82 1.99
N LEU A 897 -10.19 36.59 3.25
CA LEU A 897 -11.31 35.72 3.62
C LEU A 897 -12.65 36.28 3.11
N ASN A 898 -12.81 37.60 3.07
CA ASN A 898 -13.97 38.22 2.43
C ASN A 898 -14.03 37.91 0.93
N THR A 899 -12.89 38.02 0.23
CA THR A 899 -12.79 37.66 -1.21
C THR A 899 -13.12 36.18 -1.45
N LEU A 900 -12.56 35.27 -0.65
CA LEU A 900 -12.82 33.82 -0.73
C LEU A 900 -14.30 33.49 -0.45
N ARG A 901 -14.90 34.16 0.54
CA ARG A 901 -16.32 34.00 0.87
C ARG A 901 -17.23 34.42 -0.30
N VAL A 902 -16.94 35.57 -0.92
CA VAL A 902 -17.75 36.10 -2.04
C VAL A 902 -17.61 35.20 -3.28
N THR A 903 -16.38 34.84 -3.65
CA THR A 903 -16.11 33.96 -4.81
C THR A 903 -16.76 32.58 -4.67
N ARG A 904 -16.66 31.94 -3.49
CA ARG A 904 -17.32 30.64 -3.25
C ARG A 904 -18.85 30.73 -3.23
N SER A 905 -19.42 31.87 -2.85
CA SER A 905 -20.88 32.10 -2.89
C SER A 905 -21.45 32.46 -4.27
N ALA A 906 -20.60 32.86 -5.21
CA ALA A 906 -20.98 33.22 -6.58
C ALA A 906 -20.88 32.05 -7.57
N ALA A 907 -20.35 30.89 -7.15
CA ALA A 907 -20.34 29.67 -7.96
C ALA A 907 -21.77 29.09 -8.06
N PRO A 908 -22.29 28.79 -9.28
CA PRO A 908 -23.66 28.31 -9.45
C PRO A 908 -23.83 26.92 -8.82
N SER A 909 -24.74 26.81 -7.85
CA SER A 909 -25.12 25.56 -7.20
C SER A 909 -26.08 24.76 -8.09
N THR A 910 -25.63 23.64 -8.65
CA THR A 910 -26.51 22.65 -9.27
C THR A 910 -27.23 21.83 -8.19
N LEU A 911 -28.43 22.31 -7.82
CA LEU A 911 -29.57 21.61 -7.18
C LEU A 911 -29.25 20.49 -6.15
N ASP A 912 -28.91 20.92 -4.93
CA ASP A 912 -29.03 20.12 -3.70
C ASP A 912 -30.43 20.29 -3.09
N ASN A 913 -31.20 19.20 -3.03
CA ASN A 913 -32.42 19.09 -2.21
C ASN A 913 -32.10 18.42 -0.87
N SER A 914 -31.16 19.00 -0.11
CA SER A 914 -31.02 18.72 1.32
C SER A 914 -31.08 20.02 2.10
N SER A 915 -31.98 20.09 3.07
CA SER A 915 -32.34 21.29 3.83
C SER A 915 -31.30 21.68 4.90
N THR A 916 -30.01 21.57 4.60
CA THR A 916 -28.92 22.06 5.45
C THR A 916 -28.08 23.05 4.68
N VAL A 917 -28.29 24.34 4.99
CA VAL A 917 -27.52 25.46 4.43
C VAL A 917 -26.04 25.24 4.71
N PRO A 918 -25.13 25.32 3.71
CA PRO A 918 -23.69 25.23 3.94
C PRO A 918 -23.25 26.27 4.96
N ALA A 919 -22.44 25.87 5.94
CA ALA A 919 -21.88 26.81 6.93
C ALA A 919 -21.04 27.87 6.22
N GLN A 920 -21.46 29.13 6.25
CA GLN A 920 -20.76 30.25 5.61
C GLN A 920 -20.02 31.08 6.69
N LEU A 921 -18.78 31.48 6.41
CA LEU A 921 -18.00 32.36 7.28
C LEU A 921 -18.59 33.79 7.28
N GLY A 922 -18.79 34.38 8.45
CA GLY A 922 -19.25 35.77 8.63
C GLY A 922 -20.74 36.01 8.31
N LYS A 923 -21.16 37.28 8.33
CA LYS A 923 -22.56 37.68 8.08
C LYS A 923 -22.79 38.08 6.61
N LYS A 924 -23.88 37.60 6.02
CA LYS A 924 -24.27 37.95 4.63
C LYS A 924 -24.48 39.46 4.50
N GLY A 925 -23.90 40.08 3.47
CA GLY A 925 -24.03 41.52 3.19
C GLY A 925 -23.12 42.46 3.98
N LYS A 926 -22.25 41.95 4.87
CA LYS A 926 -21.20 42.74 5.54
C LYS A 926 -19.81 42.27 5.12
N GLU A 927 -18.81 43.13 5.24
CA GLU A 927 -17.40 42.71 5.15
C GLU A 927 -17.09 41.73 6.29
N PHE A 928 -16.21 40.77 6.02
CA PHE A 928 -15.85 39.74 6.98
C PHE A 928 -14.96 40.33 8.08
N GLU A 929 -15.32 40.06 9.33
CA GLU A 929 -14.48 40.31 10.50
C GLU A 929 -14.46 39.05 11.35
N PHE A 930 -13.32 38.73 11.99
CA PHE A 930 -13.23 37.56 12.88
C PHE A 930 -14.22 37.63 14.06
N SER A 931 -14.63 38.84 14.44
CA SER A 931 -15.66 39.14 15.46
C SER A 931 -17.03 38.52 15.14
N GLN A 932 -17.29 38.20 13.86
CA GLN A 932 -18.56 37.67 13.38
C GLN A 932 -18.67 36.14 13.54
N LEU A 933 -17.58 35.47 13.88
CA LEU A 933 -17.55 34.01 14.03
C LEU A 933 -18.18 33.56 15.35
N PRO A 934 -18.82 32.38 15.37
CA PRO A 934 -19.33 31.80 16.61
C PRO A 934 -18.21 31.32 17.55
N LEU A 935 -16.99 31.16 17.03
CA LEU A 935 -15.79 30.88 17.81
C LEU A 935 -14.93 32.13 18.01
N LYS A 936 -14.38 32.29 19.21
CA LYS A 936 -13.47 33.39 19.50
C LYS A 936 -12.08 33.08 18.91
N VAL A 937 -11.64 33.89 17.96
CA VAL A 937 -10.29 33.83 17.38
C VAL A 937 -9.42 34.88 18.05
N GLU A 938 -8.36 34.45 18.72
CA GLU A 938 -7.35 35.34 19.34
C GLU A 938 -6.11 35.40 18.43
N PHE A 939 -5.39 36.53 18.45
CA PHE A 939 -4.15 36.72 17.71
C PHE A 939 -3.00 37.01 18.69
N LEU A 940 -1.82 36.46 18.41
CA LEU A 940 -0.66 36.60 19.27
C LEU A 940 0.63 36.64 18.46
N GLU A 941 1.56 37.47 18.89
CA GLU A 941 2.90 37.59 18.32
C GLU A 941 3.88 36.70 19.09
N CYS A 942 4.70 35.93 18.38
CA CYS A 942 5.72 35.10 19.02
C CYS A 942 6.96 34.89 18.13
N SER A 943 8.06 34.45 18.75
CA SER A 943 9.21 33.92 18.02
C SER A 943 9.73 32.64 18.68
N ALA A 944 9.61 31.52 17.95
CA ALA A 944 10.19 30.25 18.39
C ALA A 944 11.74 30.25 18.38
N LYS A 945 12.36 31.14 17.58
CA LYS A 945 13.81 31.30 17.51
C LYS A 945 14.34 32.24 18.61
N GLY A 946 13.64 33.36 18.84
CA GLY A 946 13.97 34.40 19.81
C GLY A 946 14.93 35.45 19.24
N GLY A 947 14.91 36.67 19.80
CA GLY A 947 15.70 37.81 19.30
C GLY A 947 17.23 37.72 19.42
N ARG A 948 17.77 36.69 20.10
CA ARG A 948 19.23 36.47 20.27
C ARG A 948 19.79 35.32 19.42
N GLY A 949 19.04 34.81 18.45
CA GLY A 949 19.47 33.70 17.59
C GLY A 949 19.47 32.33 18.30
N ASP A 950 20.26 31.39 17.82
CA ASP A 950 20.18 29.96 18.19
C ASP A 950 20.50 29.66 19.68
N THR A 951 21.21 30.58 20.35
CA THR A 951 21.55 30.50 21.79
C THR A 951 20.55 31.26 22.70
N GLY A 952 19.55 31.91 22.10
CA GLY A 952 18.54 32.72 22.81
C GLY A 952 17.36 31.91 23.36
N SER A 953 16.70 32.48 24.39
CA SER A 953 15.37 32.06 24.83
C SER A 953 14.32 32.40 23.76
N ALA A 954 13.35 31.51 23.55
CA ALA A 954 12.23 31.78 22.66
C ALA A 954 11.29 32.84 23.26
N ASP A 955 10.72 33.69 22.40
CA ASP A 955 9.73 34.71 22.78
C ASP A 955 8.32 34.12 22.60
N ILE A 956 7.96 33.17 23.46
CA ILE A 956 6.69 32.39 23.40
C ILE A 956 5.87 32.46 24.70
N GLN A 957 6.20 33.36 25.63
CA GLN A 957 5.60 33.40 26.97
C GLN A 957 4.09 33.66 26.91
N ASP A 958 3.63 34.49 25.97
CA ASP A 958 2.20 34.77 25.85
C ASP A 958 1.44 33.56 25.26
N LEU A 959 2.08 32.75 24.41
CA LEU A 959 1.50 31.49 23.95
C LEU A 959 1.40 30.49 25.12
N GLU A 960 2.42 30.41 25.98
CA GLU A 960 2.38 29.56 27.18
C GLU A 960 1.28 29.99 28.15
N LYS A 961 1.11 31.30 28.37
CA LYS A 961 -0.02 31.84 29.16
C LYS A 961 -1.37 31.47 28.54
N TRP A 962 -1.48 31.54 27.21
CA TRP A 962 -2.70 31.14 26.51
C TRP A 962 -2.97 29.65 26.68
N LEU A 963 -1.97 28.78 26.49
CA LEU A 963 -2.08 27.33 26.74
C LEU A 963 -2.45 27.02 28.19
N ALA A 964 -1.92 27.78 29.15
CA ALA A 964 -2.26 27.64 30.56
C ALA A 964 -3.72 27.99 30.87
N LYS A 965 -4.31 28.94 30.14
CA LYS A 965 -5.75 29.26 30.22
C LYS A 965 -6.62 28.15 29.62
N ILE A 966 -6.11 27.45 28.60
CA ILE A 966 -6.81 26.34 27.95
C ILE A 966 -6.81 25.08 28.81
N ALA A 967 -5.73 24.77 29.53
CA ALA A 967 -5.54 23.53 30.30
C ALA A 967 -6.47 23.37 31.50
#